data_AF-J3IN31-F1
#
_entry.id   AF-J3IN31-F1
#
_cell.length_a   1.000
_cell.length_b   1.000
_cell.length_c   1.000
_cell.angle_alpha   90.00
_cell.angle_beta   90.00
_cell.angle_gamma   90.00
#
_symmetry.space_group_name_H-M   'P 1'
#
loop_
_entity.id
_entity.type
_entity.pdbx_description
1 polymer ?
#
loop_
_entity_poly.entity_id
_entity_poly.type
_entity_poly.pdbx_seq_one_letter_code
_entity_poly.pdbx_strand_id
1 'polypeptide(L)'
;MSNQDWTPGKLTIHTPIVISDREQNFNGMEGGGYGGARPGYRLNAATAQQTLKVRTTLDSEYHQKLLETPATTNSELINNGVTSTEADPPSDLPTIEREKNTLTRMIQLKNESLQRNLVQANNFYGSDPHNKSTQEYINTFNTHLIGNEKAPGEVHRQWKKSYTAGYSVRLYAESIRILTHRSLQLDASYAAVQARQHAAQQAAVQQAATARSAAEQAARAEAARAAAEQAAQEQTRHREAEKLFKEQRAHRAASEVADRFDALLSQLRAHQPENLSEKIRWIKDNHQKLYAAHVEASKAERAFKDFYNFQRRKRRWRAIKDIQKEISGLTRQIKADAKTEMPTITGAIASVRPLVISSDGMIAGFEGSPFSLGKAVDTLGALRGALSGGPVITFLASVFYTPTLGNGELQRNPLLLTIPVSLLVQNNEGVTVPGPVDANWLPFRVVSSVQGEHIRFFLRSSEPSQSIRVRQAKFNRADNLYTFTTEDSFPITLTWTPKAPPGDDIPATTELPATDPGTRIFPGARVTQIEGRLDELPACEIADPYDYILTFPIASGIESIYMMATRSGPRYEPGTATGRGQEVGENWLGGATLSSGSPVPAQIADKLRGQDFRNFDRFREKFWRAIASDSSLSQQFGNVDLEEMRSGAAPFTDLNDNVGGREKYEIHHKQKIADEGAVYDVDNLTVLTPKAHIELHKSGIQQ
;
A
#
# COMPACT_ATOMS: atom_id res chain seq x y z
N MET A 1 -14.79 89.00 -10.18
CA MET A 1 -15.93 89.67 -10.85
C MET A 1 -16.01 91.10 -10.34
N SER A 2 -16.54 91.97 -11.19
CA SER A 2 -16.28 93.40 -11.32
C SER A 2 -16.61 94.27 -10.10
N ASN A 3 -15.83 95.35 -10.04
CA ASN A 3 -15.78 96.40 -9.04
C ASN A 3 -16.86 97.48 -9.27
N GLN A 4 -18.12 97.09 -9.48
CA GLN A 4 -19.22 98.01 -9.76
C GLN A 4 -20.47 97.64 -8.95
N ASP A 5 -21.09 98.66 -8.38
CA ASP A 5 -22.33 98.68 -7.58
C ASP A 5 -22.22 98.29 -6.10
N TRP A 6 -21.34 99.00 -5.37
CA TRP A 6 -21.30 98.95 -3.90
C TRP A 6 -21.75 100.30 -3.30
N THR A 7 -23.06 100.48 -3.10
CA THR A 7 -23.58 101.52 -2.19
C THR A 7 -23.85 100.88 -0.83
N PRO A 8 -23.01 101.15 0.19
CA PRO A 8 -23.08 100.42 1.45
C PRO A 8 -24.35 100.77 2.23
N GLY A 9 -25.00 99.74 2.76
CA GLY A 9 -26.02 99.80 3.80
C GLY A 9 -25.42 100.37 5.10
N LYS A 10 -25.21 101.69 5.10
CA LYS A 10 -25.05 102.47 6.33
C LYS A 10 -26.21 102.08 7.24
N LEU A 11 -25.94 101.72 8.49
CA LEU A 11 -26.74 102.33 9.56
C LEU A 11 -26.70 103.83 9.32
N THR A 12 -27.69 104.25 8.54
CA THR A 12 -27.98 105.63 8.31
C THR A 12 -28.54 106.03 9.65
N ILE A 13 -27.64 106.37 10.56
CA ILE A 13 -27.96 107.27 11.63
C ILE A 13 -28.28 108.55 10.87
N HIS A 14 -29.55 108.65 10.45
CA HIS A 14 -30.16 109.92 10.17
C HIS A 14 -29.78 110.73 11.40
N THR A 15 -28.88 111.70 11.24
CA THR A 15 -28.95 112.93 12.00
C THR A 15 -30.44 113.22 12.09
N PRO A 16 -31.09 113.08 13.27
CA PRO A 16 -32.51 113.31 13.30
C PRO A 16 -32.68 114.81 13.08
N ILE A 17 -33.14 115.10 11.87
CA ILE A 17 -34.25 115.99 11.63
C ILE A 17 -33.86 117.46 11.80
N VAL A 18 -33.75 118.12 10.64
CA VAL A 18 -34.31 119.47 10.48
C VAL A 18 -35.75 119.37 10.97
N ILE A 19 -35.95 119.63 12.26
CA ILE A 19 -37.30 119.88 12.80
C ILE A 19 -37.60 121.28 12.28
N SER A 20 -38.62 121.35 11.44
CA SER A 20 -39.29 122.52 10.87
C SER A 20 -38.70 123.88 11.25
N ASP A 21 -38.50 124.74 10.25
CA ASP A 21 -38.22 126.19 10.34
C ASP A 21 -39.25 126.96 11.19
N ARG A 22 -39.28 126.68 12.49
CA ARG A 22 -39.81 127.53 13.54
C ARG A 22 -38.66 127.75 14.48
N GLU A 23 -37.89 128.77 14.13
CA GLU A 23 -37.15 129.57 15.08
C GLU A 23 -37.93 129.61 16.40
N GLN A 24 -37.30 129.18 17.49
CA GLN A 24 -37.69 129.76 18.78
C GLN A 24 -37.27 131.22 18.67
N ASN A 25 -38.23 132.03 18.22
CA ASN A 25 -38.19 133.46 18.25
C ASN A 25 -37.55 133.89 19.57
N PHE A 26 -36.35 134.45 19.48
CA PHE A 26 -35.91 135.48 20.41
C PHE A 26 -36.80 136.71 20.12
N ASN A 27 -38.08 136.63 20.50
CA ASN A 27 -39.06 137.62 20.09
C ASN A 27 -38.91 138.88 20.94
N GLY A 28 -38.59 139.99 20.26
CA GLY A 28 -38.96 141.33 20.72
C GLY A 28 -37.98 142.46 20.42
N MET A 29 -37.67 142.72 19.14
CA MET A 29 -37.71 144.06 18.51
C MET A 29 -37.16 143.98 17.08
N GLU A 30 -38.06 143.94 16.09
CA GLU A 30 -37.76 144.23 14.69
C GLU A 30 -37.46 145.73 14.50
N GLY A 31 -36.43 146.04 13.71
CA GLY A 31 -36.16 147.41 13.25
C GLY A 31 -34.72 147.68 12.81
N GLY A 32 -34.33 147.17 11.64
CA GLY A 32 -33.41 147.79 10.67
C GLY A 32 -31.91 148.00 10.99
N GLY A 33 -31.04 147.48 10.09
CA GLY A 33 -29.82 148.20 9.64
C GLY A 33 -28.47 147.80 10.25
N TYR A 34 -27.63 147.18 9.42
CA TYR A 34 -26.15 147.09 9.39
C TYR A 34 -25.30 147.15 10.69
N GLY A 35 -24.49 146.09 10.87
CA GLY A 35 -23.08 146.20 11.27
C GLY A 35 -22.73 146.10 12.76
N GLY A 36 -21.78 145.21 13.06
CA GLY A 36 -20.89 145.36 14.22
C GLY A 36 -21.33 144.68 15.53
N ALA A 37 -20.32 144.16 16.24
CA ALA A 37 -20.39 143.49 17.53
C ALA A 37 -21.33 144.19 18.53
N ARG A 38 -22.28 143.44 19.10
CA ARG A 38 -23.08 143.90 20.25
C ARG A 38 -22.39 143.49 21.57
N PRO A 39 -22.11 144.42 22.48
CA PRO A 39 -21.55 144.10 23.80
C PRO A 39 -22.61 143.41 24.68
N GLY A 40 -22.24 142.30 25.35
CA GLY A 40 -22.82 141.94 26.65
C GLY A 40 -23.81 140.76 26.76
N TYR A 41 -24.09 139.97 25.71
CA TYR A 41 -24.98 138.81 25.86
C TYR A 41 -24.24 137.61 26.48
N ARG A 42 -24.47 137.35 27.77
CA ARG A 42 -24.11 136.07 28.43
C ARG A 42 -25.36 135.20 28.55
N LEU A 43 -25.22 133.91 28.27
CA LEU A 43 -26.25 132.92 28.56
C LEU A 43 -26.46 132.84 30.08
N ASN A 44 -27.68 133.14 30.54
CA ASN A 44 -28.08 133.03 31.94
C ASN A 44 -28.71 131.64 32.23
N ALA A 45 -28.89 131.32 33.51
CA ALA A 45 -29.40 130.02 33.95
C ALA A 45 -30.82 129.68 33.44
N ALA A 46 -31.73 130.66 33.41
CA ALA A 46 -33.12 130.46 32.97
C ALA A 46 -33.20 130.12 31.47
N THR A 47 -32.47 130.86 30.63
CA THR A 47 -32.38 130.61 29.19
C THR A 47 -31.62 129.31 28.88
N ALA A 48 -30.61 128.97 29.68
CA ALA A 48 -29.92 127.67 29.56
C ALA A 48 -30.85 126.48 29.87
N GLN A 49 -31.66 126.56 30.92
CA GLN A 49 -32.64 125.52 31.23
C GLN A 49 -33.67 125.35 30.10
N GLN A 50 -34.17 126.44 29.54
CA GLN A 50 -35.12 126.38 28.42
C GLN A 50 -34.50 125.77 27.16
N THR A 51 -33.25 126.14 26.82
CA THR A 51 -32.55 125.58 25.64
C THR A 51 -32.14 124.12 25.83
N LEU A 52 -31.84 123.68 27.06
CA LEU A 52 -31.49 122.29 27.35
C LEU A 52 -32.68 121.33 27.45
N LYS A 53 -33.95 121.80 27.41
CA LYS A 53 -35.14 120.92 27.37
C LYS A 53 -35.07 119.88 26.25
N VAL A 54 -34.41 120.21 25.14
CA VAL A 54 -34.17 119.31 24.01
C VAL A 54 -33.40 118.03 24.39
N ARG A 55 -32.66 117.99 25.51
CA ARG A 55 -32.00 116.78 26.02
C ARG A 55 -33.00 115.64 26.22
N THR A 56 -34.14 115.91 26.87
CA THR A 56 -35.16 114.89 27.16
C THR A 56 -35.68 114.18 25.90
N THR A 57 -35.88 114.93 24.83
CA THR A 57 -36.27 114.39 23.52
C THR A 57 -35.15 113.55 22.92
N LEU A 58 -33.91 114.06 22.90
CA LEU A 58 -32.74 113.34 22.35
C LEU A 58 -32.41 112.06 23.14
N ASP A 59 -32.58 112.09 24.46
CA ASP A 59 -32.36 110.94 25.34
C ASP A 59 -33.41 109.86 25.05
N SER A 60 -34.69 110.23 24.91
CA SER A 60 -35.76 109.27 24.57
C SER A 60 -35.57 108.65 23.20
N GLU A 61 -35.19 109.44 22.19
CA GLU A 61 -34.86 108.96 20.85
C GLU A 61 -33.67 108.00 20.85
N TYR A 62 -32.64 108.25 21.65
CA TYR A 62 -31.50 107.34 21.80
C TYR A 62 -31.93 106.00 22.40
N HIS A 63 -32.71 105.99 23.48
CA HIS A 63 -33.15 104.74 24.11
C HIS A 63 -33.96 103.87 23.14
N GLN A 64 -34.84 104.49 22.35
CA GLN A 64 -35.56 103.77 21.29
C GLN A 64 -34.59 103.18 20.25
N LYS A 65 -33.66 103.99 19.73
CA LYS A 65 -32.68 103.52 18.75
C LYS A 65 -31.74 102.44 19.28
N LEU A 66 -31.41 102.47 20.57
CA LEU A 66 -30.61 101.44 21.21
C LEU A 66 -31.34 100.09 21.23
N LEU A 67 -32.65 100.09 21.52
CA LEU A 67 -33.49 98.89 21.46
C LEU A 67 -33.61 98.34 20.03
N GLU A 68 -33.63 99.21 19.02
CA GLU A 68 -33.69 98.83 17.61
C GLU A 68 -32.32 98.42 17.03
N THR A 69 -31.21 98.69 17.72
CA THR A 69 -29.83 98.48 17.21
C THR A 69 -29.54 97.02 16.83
N PRO A 70 -29.97 96.00 17.59
CA PRO A 70 -29.78 94.60 17.19
C PRO A 70 -30.53 94.23 15.90
N ALA A 71 -31.81 94.61 15.80
CA ALA A 71 -32.64 94.30 14.63
C ALA A 71 -32.14 95.02 13.36
N THR A 72 -31.72 96.28 13.51
CA THR A 72 -31.15 97.08 12.41
C THR A 72 -29.79 96.56 11.97
N THR A 73 -28.89 96.20 12.90
CA THR A 73 -27.58 95.61 12.59
C THR A 73 -27.73 94.25 11.89
N ASN A 74 -28.68 93.41 12.33
CA ASN A 74 -28.96 92.14 11.68
C ASN A 74 -29.56 92.32 10.26
N SER A 75 -30.44 93.30 10.08
CA SER A 75 -30.99 93.61 8.75
C SER A 75 -29.88 94.09 7.80
N GLU A 76 -28.90 94.85 8.28
CA GLU A 76 -27.74 95.24 7.50
C GLU A 76 -26.84 94.07 7.12
N LEU A 77 -26.61 93.13 8.03
CA LEU A 77 -25.87 91.91 7.72
C LEU A 77 -26.51 91.17 6.54
N ILE A 78 -27.83 90.96 6.60
CA ILE A 78 -28.60 90.28 5.55
C ILE A 78 -28.49 91.05 4.23
N ASN A 79 -28.69 92.37 4.26
CA ASN A 79 -28.61 93.22 3.07
C ASN A 79 -27.20 93.26 2.44
N ASN A 80 -26.16 92.99 3.23
CA ASN A 80 -24.78 92.90 2.76
C ASN A 80 -24.36 91.44 2.43
N GLY A 81 -25.31 90.52 2.34
CA GLY A 81 -25.07 89.15 1.89
C GLY A 81 -24.61 88.17 2.97
N VAL A 82 -24.73 88.54 4.25
CA VAL A 82 -24.60 87.62 5.40
C VAL A 82 -25.99 87.07 5.70
N THR A 83 -26.34 85.98 5.02
CA THR A 83 -27.67 85.34 5.12
C THR A 83 -27.72 84.27 6.20
N SER A 84 -26.55 83.76 6.62
CA SER A 84 -26.47 82.73 7.64
C SER A 84 -26.82 83.31 9.01
N THR A 85 -27.44 82.51 9.88
CA THR A 85 -27.86 82.94 11.23
C THR A 85 -27.04 82.25 12.32
N GLU A 86 -27.21 82.64 13.58
CA GLU A 86 -26.56 81.94 14.70
C GLU A 86 -27.08 80.50 14.86
N ALA A 87 -28.37 80.28 14.57
CA ALA A 87 -28.99 78.97 14.63
C ALA A 87 -28.62 78.08 13.43
N ASP A 88 -28.30 78.69 12.30
CA ASP A 88 -27.95 78.00 11.05
C ASP A 88 -26.66 78.60 10.46
N PRO A 89 -25.49 78.20 10.99
CA PRO A 89 -24.20 78.66 10.49
C PRO A 89 -23.87 78.00 9.13
N PRO A 90 -23.12 78.69 8.26
CA PRO A 90 -22.78 78.15 6.96
C PRO A 90 -21.87 76.94 7.09
N SER A 91 -22.09 75.94 6.23
CA SER A 91 -21.39 74.64 6.28
C SER A 91 -20.24 74.49 5.30
N ASP A 92 -20.04 75.46 4.39
CA ASP A 92 -18.99 75.44 3.37
C ASP A 92 -18.00 76.61 3.52
N LEU A 93 -16.72 76.33 3.25
CA LEU A 93 -15.63 77.31 3.39
C LEU A 93 -15.82 78.58 2.53
N PRO A 94 -16.21 78.50 1.24
CA PRO A 94 -16.41 79.69 0.42
C PRO A 94 -17.44 80.66 1.00
N THR A 95 -18.57 80.14 1.50
CA THR A 95 -19.61 80.96 2.12
C THR A 95 -19.12 81.56 3.44
N ILE A 96 -18.46 80.77 4.30
CA ILE A 96 -17.89 81.27 5.56
C ILE A 96 -16.86 82.39 5.30
N GLU A 97 -15.94 82.21 4.35
CA GLU A 97 -14.92 83.21 4.01
C GLU A 97 -15.53 84.51 3.47
N ARG A 98 -16.53 84.39 2.58
CA ARG A 98 -17.26 85.54 2.06
C ARG A 98 -17.93 86.33 3.17
N GLU A 99 -18.66 85.67 4.06
CA GLU A 99 -19.36 86.33 5.16
C GLU A 99 -18.40 86.96 6.19
N LYS A 100 -17.28 86.29 6.51
CA LYS A 100 -16.22 86.85 7.38
C LYS A 100 -15.60 88.11 6.80
N ASN A 101 -15.34 88.14 5.49
CA ASN A 101 -14.83 89.33 4.82
C ASN A 101 -15.83 90.50 4.90
N THR A 102 -17.12 90.21 4.70
CA THR A 102 -18.19 91.20 4.86
C THR A 102 -18.25 91.75 6.29
N LEU A 103 -18.24 90.89 7.30
CA LEU A 103 -18.25 91.27 8.72
C LEU A 103 -17.02 92.12 9.09
N THR A 104 -15.82 91.71 8.68
CA THR A 104 -14.57 92.46 8.90
C THR A 104 -14.67 93.87 8.33
N ARG A 105 -15.19 93.99 7.09
CA ARG A 105 -15.41 95.29 6.45
C ARG A 105 -16.45 96.14 7.18
N MET A 106 -17.56 95.55 7.63
CA MET A 106 -18.59 96.27 8.38
C MET A 106 -18.06 96.76 9.72
N ILE A 107 -17.35 95.92 10.48
CA ILE A 107 -16.70 96.30 11.75
C ILE A 107 -15.76 97.49 11.52
N GLN A 108 -14.93 97.45 10.48
CA GLN A 108 -14.03 98.55 10.13
C GLN A 108 -14.80 99.85 9.86
N LEU A 109 -15.85 99.81 9.05
CA LEU A 109 -16.66 100.99 8.71
C LEU A 109 -17.42 101.57 9.93
N LYS A 110 -17.91 100.71 10.82
CA LYS A 110 -18.55 101.13 12.08
C LYS A 110 -17.52 101.75 13.02
N ASN A 111 -16.32 101.18 13.12
CA ASN A 111 -15.22 101.75 13.89
C ASN A 111 -14.84 103.15 13.39
N GLU A 112 -14.69 103.34 12.08
CA GLU A 112 -14.41 104.67 11.52
C GLU A 112 -15.54 105.68 11.83
N SER A 113 -16.80 105.23 11.78
CA SER A 113 -17.95 106.07 12.11
C SER A 113 -18.01 106.41 13.60
N LEU A 114 -17.67 105.46 14.46
CA LEU A 114 -17.51 105.66 15.90
C LEU A 114 -16.42 106.70 16.16
N GLN A 115 -15.25 106.59 15.54
CA GLN A 115 -14.14 107.54 15.71
C GLN A 115 -14.52 108.96 15.24
N ARG A 116 -15.17 109.09 14.08
CA ARG A 116 -15.67 110.39 13.61
C ARG A 116 -16.66 111.02 14.58
N ASN A 117 -17.59 110.23 15.11
CA ASN A 117 -18.58 110.73 16.07
C ASN A 117 -17.97 111.00 17.44
N LEU A 118 -16.90 110.31 17.83
CA LEU A 118 -16.16 110.59 19.06
C LEU A 118 -15.49 111.96 19.01
N VAL A 119 -14.82 112.28 17.90
CA VAL A 119 -14.27 113.62 17.66
C VAL A 119 -15.39 114.66 17.70
N GLN A 120 -16.50 114.42 16.98
CA GLN A 120 -17.64 115.34 16.96
C GLN A 120 -18.30 115.52 18.33
N ALA A 121 -18.38 114.46 19.13
CA ALA A 121 -18.92 114.50 20.49
C ALA A 121 -18.07 115.37 21.40
N ASN A 122 -16.74 115.31 21.26
CA ASN A 122 -15.82 116.09 22.06
C ASN A 122 -15.67 117.55 21.58
N ASN A 123 -16.20 117.94 20.42
CA ASN A 123 -15.98 119.28 19.84
C ASN A 123 -16.52 120.45 20.69
N PHE A 124 -17.54 120.25 21.53
CA PHE A 124 -18.07 121.34 22.37
C PHE A 124 -17.37 121.46 23.72
N TYR A 125 -17.25 120.35 24.46
CA TYR A 125 -16.70 120.31 25.84
C TYR A 125 -15.27 119.76 25.96
N GLY A 126 -14.67 119.28 24.88
CA GLY A 126 -13.41 118.51 24.91
C GLY A 126 -13.55 117.08 25.48
N SER A 127 -14.76 116.64 25.84
CA SER A 127 -15.06 115.34 26.46
C SER A 127 -16.55 114.99 26.27
N ASP A 128 -16.97 113.79 26.72
CA ASP A 128 -18.34 113.29 26.53
C ASP A 128 -19.40 114.30 27.04
N PRO A 129 -20.27 114.81 26.15
CA PRO A 129 -21.29 115.80 26.49
C PRO A 129 -22.40 115.29 27.40
N HIS A 130 -22.62 113.97 27.50
CA HIS A 130 -23.67 113.38 28.34
C HIS A 130 -23.35 113.44 29.84
N ASN A 131 -22.07 113.61 30.18
CA ASN A 131 -21.61 113.69 31.57
C ASN A 131 -21.52 115.15 32.06
N LYS A 132 -22.07 116.11 31.29
CA LYS A 132 -21.92 117.55 31.55
C LYS A 132 -23.17 118.17 32.18
N SER A 133 -22.93 118.90 33.26
CA SER A 133 -23.94 119.66 34.00
C SER A 133 -24.45 120.88 33.23
N THR A 134 -25.58 121.45 33.67
CA THR A 134 -26.11 122.71 33.14
C THR A 134 -25.15 123.87 33.35
N GLN A 135 -24.38 123.89 34.44
CA GLN A 135 -23.40 124.95 34.70
C GLN A 135 -22.22 124.86 33.73
N GLU A 136 -21.72 123.66 33.45
CA GLU A 136 -20.68 123.45 32.43
C GLU A 136 -21.16 123.87 31.04
N TYR A 137 -22.41 123.58 30.69
CA TYR A 137 -23.01 124.09 29.46
C TYR A 137 -22.96 125.62 29.38
N ILE A 138 -23.40 126.32 30.43
CA ILE A 138 -23.38 127.79 30.50
C ILE A 138 -21.96 128.33 30.34
N ASN A 139 -20.99 127.74 31.04
CA ASN A 139 -19.60 128.17 31.01
C ASN A 139 -19.00 128.00 29.61
N THR A 140 -19.08 126.79 29.04
CA THR A 140 -18.54 126.47 27.72
C THR A 140 -19.25 127.26 26.61
N PHE A 141 -20.56 127.45 26.71
CA PHE A 141 -21.34 128.25 25.75
C PHE A 141 -20.88 129.72 25.73
N ASN A 142 -20.70 130.33 26.90
CA ASN A 142 -20.22 131.70 27.03
C ASN A 142 -18.77 131.86 26.52
N THR A 143 -17.91 130.86 26.71
CA THR A 143 -16.55 130.85 26.13
C THR A 143 -16.60 130.89 24.60
N HIS A 144 -17.46 130.09 23.97
CA HIS A 144 -17.62 130.09 22.51
C HIS A 144 -18.26 131.37 21.96
N LEU A 145 -19.10 132.05 22.74
CA LEU A 145 -19.67 133.36 22.38
C LEU A 145 -18.62 134.49 22.38
N ILE A 146 -17.82 134.57 23.45
CA ILE A 146 -16.88 135.68 23.66
C ILE A 146 -15.63 135.52 22.77
N GLY A 147 -15.14 134.28 22.60
CA GLY A 147 -13.86 134.03 21.92
C GLY A 147 -13.92 133.91 20.39
N ASN A 148 -15.09 133.69 19.77
CA ASN A 148 -15.19 133.29 18.36
C ASN A 148 -16.22 134.08 17.52
N GLU A 149 -16.78 135.19 18.03
CA GLU A 149 -17.82 136.03 17.37
C GLU A 149 -19.02 135.24 16.79
N LYS A 150 -19.36 134.07 17.36
CA LYS A 150 -20.46 133.23 16.88
C LYS A 150 -21.81 133.71 17.42
N ALA A 151 -22.86 133.65 16.59
CA ALA A 151 -24.23 133.90 17.03
C ALA A 151 -24.70 132.83 18.05
N PRO A 152 -25.52 133.17 19.08
CA PRO A 152 -26.00 132.21 20.09
C PRO A 152 -26.68 130.96 19.51
N GLY A 153 -27.47 131.11 18.43
CA GLY A 153 -28.09 129.98 17.74
C GLY A 153 -27.07 129.02 17.15
N GLU A 154 -25.91 129.51 16.70
CA GLU A 154 -24.84 128.68 16.15
C GLU A 154 -24.09 127.89 17.23
N VAL A 155 -23.84 128.50 18.39
CA VAL A 155 -23.22 127.83 19.55
C VAL A 155 -24.14 126.72 20.09
N HIS A 156 -25.44 126.96 20.17
CA HIS A 156 -26.41 125.94 20.58
C HIS A 156 -26.49 124.78 19.58
N ARG A 157 -26.47 125.07 18.28
CA ARG A 157 -26.39 124.03 17.24
C ARG A 157 -25.11 123.20 17.36
N GLN A 158 -23.97 123.81 17.67
CA GLN A 158 -22.71 123.09 17.88
C GLN A 158 -22.77 122.17 19.11
N TRP A 159 -23.35 122.62 20.23
CA TRP A 159 -23.62 121.77 21.38
C TRP A 159 -24.55 120.61 21.02
N LYS A 160 -25.68 120.88 20.34
CA LYS A 160 -26.64 119.83 19.94
C LYS A 160 -25.96 118.78 19.05
N LYS A 161 -25.13 119.19 18.09
CA LYS A 161 -24.33 118.29 17.25
C LYS A 161 -23.37 117.42 18.08
N SER A 162 -22.70 117.99 19.08
CA SER A 162 -21.81 117.26 19.99
C SER A 162 -22.59 116.27 20.85
N TYR A 163 -23.70 116.70 21.48
CA TYR A 163 -24.56 115.85 22.30
C TYR A 163 -25.11 114.66 21.51
N THR A 164 -25.72 114.88 20.34
CA THR A 164 -26.20 113.80 19.48
C THR A 164 -25.08 112.86 19.01
N ALA A 165 -23.88 113.38 18.73
CA ALA A 165 -22.74 112.54 18.32
C ALA A 165 -22.27 111.58 19.42
N GLY A 166 -22.36 111.95 20.70
CA GLY A 166 -22.00 111.03 21.78
C GLY A 166 -22.98 109.85 21.91
N TYR A 167 -24.27 110.03 21.57
CA TYR A 167 -25.20 108.91 21.45
C TYR A 167 -24.89 108.02 20.25
N SER A 168 -24.51 108.62 19.11
CA SER A 168 -24.03 107.87 17.94
C SER A 168 -22.83 106.99 18.29
N VAL A 169 -21.88 107.45 19.12
CA VAL A 169 -20.74 106.64 19.60
C VAL A 169 -21.24 105.37 20.30
N ARG A 170 -22.21 105.48 21.21
CA ARG A 170 -22.76 104.33 21.95
C ARG A 170 -23.51 103.35 21.03
N LEU A 171 -24.30 103.86 20.09
CA LEU A 171 -25.02 103.03 19.11
C LEU A 171 -24.04 102.29 18.18
N TYR A 172 -22.98 102.95 17.71
CA TYR A 172 -21.94 102.29 16.92
C TYR A 172 -21.18 101.23 17.72
N ALA A 173 -20.88 101.48 19.01
CA ALA A 173 -20.23 100.52 19.88
C ALA A 173 -21.07 99.23 20.03
N GLU A 174 -22.38 99.36 20.21
CA GLU A 174 -23.27 98.20 20.30
C GLU A 174 -23.37 97.42 18.98
N SER A 175 -23.46 98.13 17.84
CA SER A 175 -23.41 97.48 16.52
C SER A 175 -22.09 96.73 16.30
N ILE A 176 -20.95 97.31 16.67
CA ILE A 176 -19.64 96.63 16.60
C ILE A 176 -19.63 95.37 17.46
N ARG A 177 -20.14 95.42 18.70
CA ARG A 177 -20.20 94.26 19.60
C ARG A 177 -20.94 93.09 18.96
N ILE A 178 -22.09 93.35 18.33
CA ILE A 178 -22.90 92.34 17.65
C ILE A 178 -22.16 91.76 16.44
N LEU A 179 -21.55 92.61 15.61
CA LEU A 179 -20.77 92.17 14.45
C LEU A 179 -19.55 91.34 14.87
N THR A 180 -18.85 91.74 15.93
CA THR A 180 -17.69 91.00 16.47
C THR A 180 -18.12 89.63 17.01
N HIS A 181 -19.25 89.55 17.72
CA HIS A 181 -19.81 88.26 18.15
C HIS A 181 -20.06 87.33 16.95
N ARG A 182 -20.69 87.86 15.90
CA ARG A 182 -20.98 87.09 14.69
C ARG A 182 -19.70 86.64 13.96
N SER A 183 -18.66 87.48 13.93
CA SER A 183 -17.36 87.12 13.35
C SER A 183 -16.73 85.92 14.06
N LEU A 184 -16.72 85.92 15.39
CA LEU A 184 -16.15 84.83 16.20
C LEU A 184 -16.89 83.49 15.97
N GLN A 185 -18.21 83.54 15.74
CA GLN A 185 -18.97 82.33 15.40
C GLN A 185 -18.59 81.77 14.02
N LEU A 186 -18.35 82.63 13.03
CA LEU A 186 -17.86 82.19 11.73
C LEU A 186 -16.42 81.67 11.80
N ASP A 187 -15.57 82.21 12.69
CA ASP A 187 -14.25 81.64 12.98
C ASP A 187 -14.36 80.22 13.52
N ALA A 188 -15.26 79.98 14.47
CA ALA A 188 -15.53 78.65 15.01
C ALA A 188 -16.09 77.70 13.93
N SER A 189 -16.99 78.19 13.07
CA SER A 189 -17.56 77.42 11.96
C SER A 189 -16.49 77.05 10.93
N TYR A 190 -15.59 77.98 10.61
CA TYR A 190 -14.45 77.75 9.72
C TYR A 190 -13.55 76.63 10.24
N ALA A 191 -13.15 76.71 11.51
CA ALA A 191 -12.32 75.70 12.16
C ALA A 191 -13.00 74.32 12.18
N ALA A 192 -14.32 74.27 12.45
CA ALA A 192 -15.09 73.04 12.44
C ALA A 192 -15.16 72.39 11.04
N VAL A 193 -15.38 73.18 9.99
CA VAL A 193 -15.43 72.67 8.61
C VAL A 193 -14.04 72.17 8.17
N GLN A 194 -12.97 72.90 8.48
CA GLN A 194 -11.60 72.44 8.19
C GLN A 194 -11.26 71.13 8.91
N ALA A 195 -11.59 71.02 10.21
CA ALA A 195 -11.35 69.80 10.97
C ALA A 195 -12.09 68.60 10.38
N ARG A 196 -13.35 68.78 9.94
CA ARG A 196 -14.12 67.73 9.26
C ARG A 196 -13.49 67.30 7.94
N GLN A 197 -13.01 68.26 7.12
CA GLN A 197 -12.34 67.94 5.85
C GLN A 197 -11.03 67.16 6.07
N HIS A 198 -10.20 67.58 7.03
CA HIS A 198 -8.97 66.87 7.37
C HIS A 198 -9.26 65.46 7.90
N ALA A 199 -10.24 65.30 8.79
CA ALA A 199 -10.63 63.98 9.30
C ALA A 199 -11.16 63.07 8.20
N ALA A 200 -12.00 63.58 7.30
CA ALA A 200 -12.51 62.82 6.14
C ALA A 200 -11.38 62.40 5.19
N GLN A 201 -10.42 63.29 4.92
CA GLN A 201 -9.26 62.98 4.09
C GLN A 201 -8.38 61.89 4.71
N GLN A 202 -8.11 61.97 6.02
CA GLN A 202 -7.35 60.94 6.74
C GLN A 202 -8.07 59.59 6.74
N ALA A 203 -9.38 59.57 6.98
CA ALA A 203 -10.18 58.36 6.92
C ALA A 203 -10.18 57.72 5.53
N ALA A 204 -10.29 58.53 4.46
CA ALA A 204 -10.21 58.05 3.08
C ALA A 204 -8.83 57.45 2.75
N VAL A 205 -7.74 58.06 3.23
CA VAL A 205 -6.38 57.52 3.06
C VAL A 205 -6.21 56.19 3.80
N GLN A 206 -6.72 56.07 5.03
CA GLN A 206 -6.67 54.83 5.80
C GLN A 206 -7.51 53.71 5.16
N GLN A 207 -8.70 54.04 4.65
CA GLN A 207 -9.54 53.08 3.92
C GLN A 207 -8.88 52.64 2.61
N ALA A 208 -8.23 53.55 1.87
CA ALA A 208 -7.49 53.20 0.67
C ALA A 208 -6.26 52.31 0.97
N ALA A 209 -5.53 52.58 2.06
CA ALA A 209 -4.39 51.76 2.47
C ALA A 209 -4.80 50.35 2.89
N THR A 210 -5.88 50.22 3.68
CA THR A 210 -6.43 48.92 4.10
C THR A 210 -6.94 48.13 2.89
N ALA A 211 -7.69 48.76 1.98
CA ALA A 211 -8.15 48.13 0.74
C ALA A 211 -6.97 47.66 -0.15
N ARG A 212 -5.91 48.46 -0.29
CA ARG A 212 -4.68 48.05 -1.01
C ARG A 212 -4.02 46.83 -0.37
N SER A 213 -3.86 46.85 0.96
CA SER A 213 -3.26 45.72 1.69
C SER A 213 -4.08 44.43 1.55
N ALA A 214 -5.41 44.54 1.58
CA ALA A 214 -6.31 43.41 1.40
C ALA A 214 -6.25 42.87 -0.04
N ALA A 215 -6.19 43.75 -1.05
CA ALA A 215 -6.04 43.37 -2.44
C ALA A 215 -4.68 42.68 -2.71
N GLU A 216 -3.59 43.19 -2.15
CA GLU A 216 -2.26 42.57 -2.24
C GLU A 216 -2.24 41.18 -1.58
N GLN A 217 -2.86 41.03 -0.41
CA GLN A 217 -2.97 39.72 0.26
C GLN A 217 -3.82 38.75 -0.57
N ALA A 218 -4.93 39.19 -1.14
CA ALA A 218 -5.77 38.37 -2.02
C ALA A 218 -5.00 37.92 -3.27
N ALA A 219 -4.28 38.83 -3.93
CA ALA A 219 -3.46 38.51 -5.10
C ALA A 219 -2.32 37.52 -4.76
N ARG A 220 -1.66 37.67 -3.61
CA ARG A 220 -0.64 36.70 -3.13
C ARG A 220 -1.25 35.33 -2.84
N ALA A 221 -2.43 35.28 -2.23
CA ALA A 221 -3.13 34.03 -1.95
C ALA A 221 -3.56 33.31 -3.23
N GLU A 222 -4.04 34.04 -4.23
CA GLU A 222 -4.39 33.50 -5.55
C GLU A 222 -3.16 32.99 -6.30
N ALA A 223 -2.07 33.77 -6.33
CA ALA A 223 -0.81 33.33 -6.92
C ALA A 223 -0.23 32.07 -6.24
N ALA A 224 -0.33 31.98 -4.91
CA ALA A 224 0.09 30.80 -4.16
C ALA A 224 -0.77 29.57 -4.48
N ARG A 225 -2.08 29.73 -4.65
CA ARG A 225 -2.99 28.64 -5.09
C ARG A 225 -2.65 28.17 -6.49
N ALA A 226 -2.45 29.09 -7.44
CA ALA A 226 -2.07 28.75 -8.81
C ALA A 226 -0.70 28.03 -8.87
N ALA A 227 0.29 28.50 -8.09
CA ALA A 227 1.58 27.84 -7.98
C ALA A 227 1.49 26.43 -7.36
N ALA A 228 0.66 26.26 -6.31
CA ALA A 228 0.42 24.96 -5.70
C ALA A 228 -0.28 23.98 -6.66
N GLU A 229 -1.24 24.46 -7.45
CA GLU A 229 -1.91 23.65 -8.47
C GLU A 229 -0.95 23.22 -9.59
N GLN A 230 -0.11 24.14 -10.09
CA GLN A 230 0.93 23.79 -11.06
C GLN A 230 1.94 22.77 -10.51
N ALA A 231 2.41 22.95 -9.28
CA ALA A 231 3.31 21.99 -8.63
C ALA A 231 2.65 20.61 -8.44
N ALA A 232 1.36 20.56 -8.08
CA ALA A 232 0.61 19.31 -7.98
C ALA A 232 0.45 18.61 -9.35
N GLN A 233 0.18 19.38 -10.41
CA GLN A 233 0.11 18.85 -11.78
C GLN A 233 1.47 18.33 -12.27
N GLU A 234 2.56 19.03 -11.97
CA GLU A 234 3.91 18.60 -12.31
C GLU A 234 4.31 17.33 -11.54
N GLN A 235 4.00 17.27 -10.25
CA GLN A 235 4.24 16.07 -9.43
C GLN A 235 3.41 14.88 -9.93
N THR A 236 2.17 15.12 -10.37
CA THR A 236 1.33 14.08 -10.99
C THR A 236 1.93 13.59 -12.30
N ARG A 237 2.35 14.51 -13.19
CA ARG A 237 3.07 14.17 -14.43
C ARG A 237 4.35 13.38 -14.17
N HIS A 238 5.13 13.75 -13.15
CA HIS A 238 6.35 13.01 -12.79
C HIS A 238 6.03 11.60 -12.27
N ARG A 239 4.99 11.45 -11.43
CA ARG A 239 4.54 10.13 -10.96
C ARG A 239 4.05 9.25 -12.11
N GLU A 240 3.28 9.81 -13.03
CA GLU A 240 2.80 9.11 -14.23
C GLU A 240 3.97 8.71 -15.15
N ALA A 241 4.91 9.62 -15.41
CA ALA A 241 6.10 9.35 -16.20
C ALA A 241 6.99 8.27 -15.55
N GLU A 242 7.18 8.33 -14.23
CA GLU A 242 7.94 7.32 -13.48
C GLU A 242 7.25 5.96 -13.52
N LYS A 243 5.92 5.93 -13.38
CA LYS A 243 5.12 4.71 -13.51
C LYS A 243 5.28 4.12 -14.91
N LEU A 244 5.15 4.92 -15.95
CA LEU A 244 5.29 4.50 -17.35
C LEU A 244 6.71 4.02 -17.65
N PHE A 245 7.73 4.69 -17.11
CA PHE A 245 9.13 4.28 -17.23
C PHE A 245 9.39 2.94 -16.53
N LYS A 246 8.87 2.75 -15.31
CA LYS A 246 8.93 1.48 -14.58
C LYS A 246 8.25 0.36 -15.36
N GLU A 247 7.06 0.61 -15.91
CA GLU A 247 6.32 -0.33 -16.76
C GLU A 247 7.10 -0.70 -18.03
N GLN A 248 7.69 0.28 -18.74
CA GLN A 248 8.52 0.01 -19.92
C GLN A 248 9.79 -0.79 -19.59
N ARG A 249 10.49 -0.44 -18.50
CA ARG A 249 11.70 -1.16 -18.06
C ARG A 249 11.37 -2.60 -17.69
N ALA A 250 10.27 -2.80 -16.96
CA ALA A 250 9.73 -4.10 -16.64
C ALA A 250 9.38 -4.91 -17.88
N HIS A 251 8.70 -4.30 -18.85
CA HIS A 251 8.34 -4.95 -20.11
C HIS A 251 9.59 -5.39 -20.90
N ARG A 252 10.63 -4.55 -20.97
CA ARG A 252 11.91 -4.92 -21.60
C ARG A 252 12.56 -6.10 -20.88
N ALA A 253 12.65 -6.05 -19.55
CA ALA A 253 13.22 -7.13 -18.75
C ALA A 253 12.45 -8.45 -18.95
N ALA A 254 11.11 -8.40 -18.96
CA ALA A 254 10.30 -9.59 -19.19
C ALA A 254 10.45 -10.15 -20.62
N SER A 255 10.62 -9.28 -21.63
CA SER A 255 10.93 -9.71 -23.00
C SER A 255 12.30 -10.37 -23.09
N GLU A 256 13.34 -9.80 -22.48
CA GLU A 256 14.70 -10.36 -22.48
C GLU A 256 14.73 -11.76 -21.82
N VAL A 257 14.03 -11.94 -20.70
CA VAL A 257 13.93 -13.26 -20.04
C VAL A 257 13.21 -14.26 -20.94
N ALA A 258 12.19 -13.84 -21.68
CA ALA A 258 11.51 -14.69 -22.63
C ALA A 258 12.37 -14.99 -23.88
N ASP A 259 13.19 -14.05 -24.35
CA ASP A 259 14.12 -14.24 -25.47
C ASP A 259 15.22 -15.27 -25.13
N ARG A 260 15.66 -15.33 -23.87
CA ARG A 260 16.59 -16.37 -23.37
C ARG A 260 16.04 -17.79 -23.55
N PHE A 261 14.75 -18.00 -23.33
CA PHE A 261 14.12 -19.31 -23.59
C PHE A 261 14.20 -19.68 -25.08
N ASP A 262 13.87 -18.73 -25.96
CA ASP A 262 13.85 -18.96 -27.41
C ASP A 262 15.27 -19.23 -27.95
N ALA A 263 16.28 -18.55 -27.40
CA ALA A 263 17.69 -18.80 -27.69
C ALA A 263 18.13 -20.20 -27.24
N LEU A 264 17.77 -20.61 -26.02
CA LEU A 264 18.11 -21.92 -25.47
C LEU A 264 17.42 -23.07 -26.24
N LEU A 265 16.17 -22.86 -26.66
CA LEU A 265 15.45 -23.81 -27.52
C LEU A 265 16.09 -23.93 -28.90
N SER A 266 16.62 -22.83 -29.45
CA SER A 266 17.32 -22.84 -30.74
C SER A 266 18.66 -23.58 -30.65
N GLN A 267 19.42 -23.39 -29.57
CA GLN A 267 20.65 -24.14 -29.31
C GLN A 267 20.40 -25.65 -29.21
N LEU A 268 19.32 -26.06 -28.54
CA LEU A 268 18.90 -27.46 -28.45
C LEU A 268 18.58 -28.07 -29.83
N ARG A 269 18.04 -27.30 -30.77
CA ARG A 269 17.74 -27.84 -32.11
C ARG A 269 18.99 -27.98 -32.98
N ALA A 270 20.06 -27.24 -32.69
CA ALA A 270 21.26 -27.21 -33.51
C ALA A 270 22.27 -28.33 -33.21
N HIS A 271 22.28 -28.88 -31.99
CA HIS A 271 23.29 -29.86 -31.56
C HIS A 271 22.60 -31.06 -30.89
N GLN A 272 22.43 -32.18 -31.60
CA GLN A 272 21.94 -33.41 -30.99
C GLN A 272 23.04 -34.49 -31.03
N PRO A 273 23.36 -35.14 -29.89
CA PRO A 273 24.24 -36.32 -29.88
C PRO A 273 23.60 -37.48 -30.66
N GLU A 274 24.41 -38.25 -31.38
CA GLU A 274 23.92 -39.44 -32.12
C GLU A 274 23.75 -40.67 -31.23
N ASN A 275 24.59 -40.82 -30.19
CA ASN A 275 24.49 -41.93 -29.24
C ASN A 275 23.24 -41.81 -28.37
N LEU A 276 22.41 -42.86 -28.31
CA LEU A 276 21.12 -42.87 -27.62
C LEU A 276 21.23 -42.54 -26.11
N SER A 277 22.25 -43.07 -25.42
CA SER A 277 22.50 -42.87 -23.99
C SER A 277 23.01 -41.46 -23.67
N GLU A 278 23.82 -40.89 -24.56
CA GLU A 278 24.27 -39.49 -24.45
C GLU A 278 23.15 -38.53 -24.81
N LYS A 279 22.37 -38.86 -25.84
CA LYS A 279 21.21 -38.08 -26.30
C LYS A 279 20.17 -37.97 -25.21
N ILE A 280 19.78 -39.06 -24.55
CA ILE A 280 18.79 -38.98 -23.47
C ILE A 280 19.29 -38.17 -22.27
N ARG A 281 20.57 -38.31 -21.90
CA ARG A 281 21.17 -37.55 -20.80
C ARG A 281 21.20 -36.05 -21.14
N TRP A 282 21.60 -35.73 -22.36
CA TRP A 282 21.66 -34.37 -22.88
C TRP A 282 20.26 -33.74 -23.00
N ILE A 283 19.26 -34.44 -23.53
CA ILE A 283 17.88 -33.91 -23.61
C ILE A 283 17.28 -33.70 -22.21
N LYS A 284 17.54 -34.58 -21.24
CA LYS A 284 17.07 -34.42 -19.85
C LYS A 284 17.65 -33.17 -19.16
N ASP A 285 18.96 -32.96 -19.29
CA ASP A 285 19.63 -31.76 -18.75
C ASP A 285 19.07 -30.48 -19.39
N ASN A 286 18.90 -30.48 -20.71
CA ASN A 286 18.33 -29.33 -21.41
C ASN A 286 16.83 -29.11 -21.13
N HIS A 287 16.06 -30.18 -20.90
CA HIS A 287 14.67 -30.06 -20.48
C HIS A 287 14.55 -29.35 -19.13
N GLN A 288 15.43 -29.67 -18.17
CA GLN A 288 15.50 -28.94 -16.89
C GLN A 288 15.83 -27.45 -17.09
N LYS A 289 16.81 -27.15 -17.95
CA LYS A 289 17.18 -25.75 -18.28
C LYS A 289 16.03 -24.99 -18.94
N LEU A 290 15.33 -25.61 -19.90
CA LEU A 290 14.15 -25.03 -20.56
C LEU A 290 12.99 -24.83 -19.59
N TYR A 291 12.75 -25.78 -18.70
CA TYR A 291 11.71 -25.68 -17.69
C TYR A 291 12.00 -24.53 -16.70
N ALA A 292 13.24 -24.41 -16.23
CA ALA A 292 13.66 -23.29 -15.39
C ALA A 292 13.46 -21.94 -16.11
N ALA A 293 13.92 -21.82 -17.37
CA ALA A 293 13.74 -20.62 -18.17
C ALA A 293 12.25 -20.30 -18.42
N HIS A 294 11.39 -21.31 -18.59
CA HIS A 294 9.95 -21.13 -18.71
C HIS A 294 9.31 -20.61 -17.42
N VAL A 295 9.73 -21.11 -16.26
CA VAL A 295 9.24 -20.65 -14.95
C VAL A 295 9.66 -19.20 -14.72
N GLU A 296 10.93 -18.86 -14.98
CA GLU A 296 11.42 -17.49 -14.88
C GLU A 296 10.66 -16.53 -15.81
N ALA A 297 10.50 -16.90 -17.08
CA ALA A 297 9.77 -16.08 -18.03
C ALA A 297 8.27 -15.97 -17.70
N SER A 298 7.66 -17.04 -17.18
CA SER A 298 6.26 -17.00 -16.72
C SER A 298 6.08 -16.16 -15.45
N LYS A 299 7.07 -16.15 -14.55
CA LYS A 299 7.08 -15.28 -13.36
C LYS A 299 7.23 -13.81 -13.77
N ALA A 300 8.16 -13.52 -14.68
CA ALA A 300 8.34 -12.19 -15.24
C ALA A 300 7.08 -11.71 -15.97
N GLU A 301 6.41 -12.57 -16.75
CA GLU A 301 5.16 -12.23 -17.43
C GLU A 301 3.96 -12.03 -16.48
N ARG A 302 3.83 -12.84 -15.42
CA ARG A 302 2.74 -12.69 -14.44
C ARG A 302 2.89 -11.46 -13.56
N ALA A 303 4.10 -10.96 -13.37
CA ALA A 303 4.34 -9.72 -12.64
C ALA A 303 3.72 -8.50 -13.35
N PHE A 304 3.35 -8.63 -14.64
CA PHE A 304 2.79 -7.55 -15.46
C PHE A 304 1.53 -8.02 -16.19
N LYS A 305 0.35 -7.75 -15.62
CA LYS A 305 -0.97 -8.16 -16.14
C LYS A 305 -1.16 -7.86 -17.64
N ASP A 306 -0.62 -6.74 -18.13
CA ASP A 306 -0.76 -6.27 -19.51
C ASP A 306 0.28 -6.86 -20.49
N PHE A 307 1.38 -7.45 -19.99
CA PHE A 307 2.39 -8.12 -20.81
C PHE A 307 2.03 -9.59 -21.12
N TYR A 308 0.81 -10.02 -20.82
CA TYR A 308 0.38 -11.41 -20.98
C TYR A 308 0.33 -11.85 -22.45
N ASN A 309 1.47 -12.24 -23.02
CA ASN A 309 1.55 -12.79 -24.36
C ASN A 309 1.23 -14.29 -24.34
N PHE A 310 -0.07 -14.57 -24.28
CA PHE A 310 -0.63 -15.93 -24.26
C PHE A 310 -0.04 -16.83 -25.36
N GLN A 311 0.17 -16.29 -26.56
CA GLN A 311 0.70 -17.06 -27.69
C GLN A 311 2.16 -17.47 -27.48
N ARG A 312 2.99 -16.57 -26.93
CA ARG A 312 4.39 -16.87 -26.62
C ARG A 312 4.50 -17.92 -25.52
N ARG A 313 3.76 -17.76 -24.42
CA ARG A 313 3.70 -18.74 -23.33
C ARG A 313 3.22 -20.12 -23.80
N LYS A 314 2.16 -20.16 -24.62
CA LYS A 314 1.62 -21.40 -25.21
C LYS A 314 2.63 -22.10 -26.13
N ARG A 315 3.48 -21.36 -26.84
CA ARG A 315 4.57 -21.92 -27.67
C ARG A 315 5.66 -22.55 -26.80
N ARG A 316 6.13 -21.85 -25.77
CA ARG A 316 7.14 -22.39 -24.83
C ARG A 316 6.65 -23.66 -24.13
N TRP A 317 5.40 -23.67 -23.68
CA TRP A 317 4.79 -24.83 -23.04
C TRP A 317 4.67 -26.04 -23.98
N ARG A 318 4.32 -25.80 -25.25
CA ARG A 318 4.33 -26.85 -26.27
C ARG A 318 5.73 -27.42 -26.48
N ALA A 319 6.75 -26.57 -26.60
CA ALA A 319 8.13 -27.02 -26.76
C ALA A 319 8.61 -27.90 -25.59
N ILE A 320 8.28 -27.54 -24.35
CA ILE A 320 8.56 -28.36 -23.17
C ILE A 320 7.86 -29.72 -23.26
N LYS A 321 6.55 -29.73 -23.60
CA LYS A 321 5.79 -30.97 -23.76
C LYS A 321 6.32 -31.87 -24.88
N ASP A 322 6.75 -31.28 -25.98
CA ASP A 322 7.30 -32.02 -27.11
C ASP A 322 8.64 -32.67 -26.73
N ILE A 323 9.49 -31.96 -26.00
CA ILE A 323 10.76 -32.50 -25.47
C ILE A 323 10.51 -33.58 -24.41
N GLN A 324 9.53 -33.38 -23.51
CA GLN A 324 9.11 -34.41 -22.55
C GLN A 324 8.66 -35.68 -23.28
N LYS A 325 7.91 -35.54 -24.37
CA LYS A 325 7.46 -36.66 -25.21
C LYS A 325 8.64 -37.35 -25.89
N GLU A 326 9.66 -36.60 -26.33
CA GLU A 326 10.90 -37.16 -26.89
C GLU A 326 11.70 -37.91 -25.82
N ILE A 327 11.84 -37.37 -24.60
CA ILE A 327 12.45 -38.07 -23.45
C ILE A 327 11.73 -39.39 -23.20
N SER A 328 10.41 -39.39 -23.10
CA SER A 328 9.66 -40.63 -22.86
C SER A 328 9.68 -41.57 -24.06
N GLY A 329 9.89 -41.08 -25.28
CA GLY A 329 10.11 -41.91 -26.47
C GLY A 329 11.46 -42.62 -26.41
N LEU A 330 12.54 -41.86 -26.21
CA LEU A 330 13.90 -42.39 -26.11
C LEU A 330 14.08 -43.27 -24.86
N THR A 331 13.44 -42.93 -23.74
CA THR A 331 13.48 -43.75 -22.52
C THR A 331 12.75 -45.06 -22.74
N ARG A 332 11.59 -45.06 -23.41
CA ARG A 332 10.91 -46.29 -23.82
C ARG A 332 11.74 -47.13 -24.78
N GLN A 333 12.46 -46.49 -25.70
CA GLN A 333 13.38 -47.20 -26.60
C GLN A 333 14.51 -47.87 -25.81
N ILE A 334 15.16 -47.15 -24.90
CA ILE A 334 16.20 -47.70 -24.00
C ILE A 334 15.64 -48.79 -23.07
N LYS A 335 14.42 -48.63 -22.54
CA LYS A 335 13.77 -49.62 -21.65
C LYS A 335 13.27 -50.85 -22.41
N ALA A 336 12.79 -50.69 -23.64
CA ALA A 336 12.40 -51.81 -24.50
C ALA A 336 13.63 -52.65 -24.86
N ASP A 337 14.78 -52.00 -25.04
CA ASP A 337 16.08 -52.65 -25.20
C ASP A 337 16.62 -53.22 -23.87
N ALA A 338 16.07 -52.83 -22.71
CA ALA A 338 16.48 -53.23 -21.36
C ALA A 338 15.42 -54.07 -20.61
N LYS A 339 14.87 -55.12 -21.24
CA LYS A 339 14.28 -56.22 -20.46
C LYS A 339 15.40 -56.84 -19.61
N THR A 340 15.20 -56.93 -18.29
CA THR A 340 16.11 -57.75 -17.46
C THR A 340 15.76 -59.21 -17.71
N GLU A 341 16.43 -59.80 -18.70
CA GLU A 341 16.41 -61.24 -18.92
C GLU A 341 17.36 -61.89 -17.92
N MET A 342 16.81 -62.77 -17.09
CA MET A 342 17.63 -63.58 -16.21
C MET A 342 18.28 -64.70 -17.00
N PRO A 343 19.48 -65.16 -16.58
CA PRO A 343 20.07 -66.35 -17.18
C PRO A 343 19.13 -67.55 -17.03
N THR A 344 19.11 -68.41 -18.05
CA THR A 344 18.30 -69.63 -18.02
C THR A 344 18.79 -70.56 -16.92
N ILE A 345 17.87 -71.08 -16.11
CA ILE A 345 18.16 -71.98 -14.98
C ILE A 345 17.76 -73.40 -15.36
N THR A 346 18.61 -74.39 -15.03
CA THR A 346 18.24 -75.79 -15.25
C THR A 346 17.12 -76.21 -14.31
N GLY A 347 16.01 -76.74 -14.84
CA GLY A 347 14.87 -77.21 -14.04
C GLY A 347 15.25 -78.27 -12.99
N ALA A 348 16.23 -79.11 -13.30
CA ALA A 348 16.80 -80.09 -12.37
C ALA A 348 17.44 -79.43 -11.13
N ILE A 349 18.15 -78.31 -11.32
CA ILE A 349 18.84 -77.58 -10.24
C ILE A 349 17.82 -76.80 -9.39
N ALA A 350 16.86 -76.13 -10.04
CA ALA A 350 15.82 -75.35 -9.37
C ALA A 350 14.91 -76.19 -8.46
N SER A 351 14.79 -77.50 -8.73
CA SER A 351 13.90 -78.41 -7.98
C SER A 351 14.53 -79.01 -6.72
N VAL A 352 15.86 -78.92 -6.53
CA VAL A 352 16.54 -79.66 -5.45
C VAL A 352 17.19 -78.78 -4.40
N ARG A 353 17.40 -77.49 -4.68
CA ARG A 353 18.08 -76.59 -3.74
C ARG A 353 17.70 -75.12 -3.95
N PRO A 354 17.86 -74.27 -2.92
CA PRO A 354 17.77 -72.83 -3.08
C PRO A 354 18.84 -72.27 -4.02
N LEU A 355 18.50 -71.22 -4.78
CA LEU A 355 19.41 -70.52 -5.70
C LEU A 355 19.31 -69.01 -5.53
N VAL A 356 20.45 -68.30 -5.63
CA VAL A 356 20.50 -66.84 -5.74
C VAL A 356 21.01 -66.45 -7.12
N ILE A 357 20.21 -65.68 -7.86
CA ILE A 357 20.46 -65.32 -9.26
C ILE A 357 20.48 -63.80 -9.42
N SER A 358 21.41 -63.29 -10.23
CA SER A 358 21.39 -61.93 -10.78
C SER A 358 21.31 -61.97 -12.31
N SER A 359 21.15 -60.81 -12.94
CA SER A 359 21.22 -60.66 -14.40
C SER A 359 22.54 -61.13 -15.01
N ASP A 360 23.62 -61.17 -14.22
CA ASP A 360 24.95 -61.55 -14.67
C ASP A 360 25.24 -63.05 -14.56
N GLY A 361 24.39 -63.80 -13.85
CA GLY A 361 24.57 -65.22 -13.58
C GLY A 361 24.01 -65.68 -12.22
N MET A 362 24.07 -66.99 -11.99
CA MET A 362 23.91 -67.55 -10.65
C MET A 362 25.11 -67.17 -9.77
N ILE A 363 24.85 -66.70 -8.55
CA ILE A 363 25.93 -66.26 -7.64
C ILE A 363 26.61 -67.49 -7.02
N ALA A 364 27.94 -67.56 -7.19
CA ALA A 364 28.76 -68.63 -6.64
C ALA A 364 28.72 -68.67 -5.09
N GLY A 365 28.61 -69.87 -4.52
CA GLY A 365 28.58 -70.09 -3.06
C GLY A 365 27.39 -70.90 -2.54
N PHE A 366 26.42 -71.24 -3.40
CA PHE A 366 25.29 -72.12 -3.09
C PHE A 366 25.51 -73.59 -3.51
N GLU A 367 26.65 -73.92 -4.12
CA GLU A 367 26.78 -75.15 -4.92
C GLU A 367 27.25 -76.39 -4.16
N GLY A 368 27.70 -76.29 -2.88
CA GLY A 368 28.35 -77.44 -2.22
C GLY A 368 28.49 -77.53 -0.69
N SER A 369 27.70 -76.84 0.16
CA SER A 369 27.78 -77.06 1.64
C SER A 369 26.63 -76.42 2.46
N PRO A 370 26.40 -76.80 3.73
CA PRO A 370 25.09 -76.88 4.36
C PRO A 370 24.60 -75.53 4.92
N PHE A 371 23.93 -74.75 4.08
CA PHE A 371 22.85 -73.91 4.58
C PHE A 371 21.72 -74.83 5.02
N SER A 372 21.50 -75.04 6.33
CA SER A 372 20.33 -75.78 6.76
C SER A 372 19.14 -74.82 6.77
N LEU A 373 18.58 -74.58 5.58
CA LEU A 373 17.20 -74.09 5.45
C LEU A 373 16.30 -74.87 6.42
N GLY A 374 16.54 -76.18 6.56
CA GLY A 374 16.06 -77.04 7.64
C GLY A 374 16.20 -76.40 9.03
N LYS A 375 17.40 -76.18 9.58
CA LYS A 375 17.57 -75.57 10.92
C LYS A 375 16.91 -74.20 11.06
N ALA A 376 16.91 -73.37 10.01
CA ALA A 376 16.23 -72.07 10.03
C ALA A 376 14.70 -72.23 10.13
N VAL A 377 14.15 -73.17 9.36
CA VAL A 377 12.74 -73.60 9.40
C VAL A 377 12.41 -74.23 10.76
N ASP A 378 13.24 -75.14 11.26
CA ASP A 378 13.08 -75.82 12.56
C ASP A 378 13.09 -74.81 13.72
N THR A 379 14.04 -73.86 13.70
CA THR A 379 14.18 -72.82 14.73
C THR A 379 12.94 -71.91 14.76
N LEU A 380 12.46 -71.48 13.58
CA LEU A 380 11.25 -70.65 13.49
C LEU A 380 9.99 -71.44 13.84
N GLY A 381 9.91 -72.72 13.44
CA GLY A 381 8.81 -73.62 13.78
C GLY A 381 8.67 -73.80 15.29
N ALA A 382 9.79 -74.05 15.99
CA ALA A 382 9.84 -74.17 17.45
C ALA A 382 9.44 -72.87 18.16
N LEU A 383 9.89 -71.71 17.67
CA LEU A 383 9.56 -70.40 18.26
C LEU A 383 8.10 -69.98 18.04
N ARG A 384 7.48 -70.37 16.91
CA ARG A 384 6.07 -70.09 16.62
C ARG A 384 5.14 -70.78 17.64
N GLY A 385 5.52 -71.94 18.16
CA GLY A 385 4.78 -72.62 19.23
C GLY A 385 4.95 -72.00 20.63
N ALA A 386 6.01 -71.23 20.86
CA ALA A 386 6.38 -70.71 22.19
C ALA A 386 6.02 -69.24 22.43
N LEU A 387 5.87 -68.42 21.38
CA LEU A 387 5.63 -66.98 21.48
C LEU A 387 4.18 -66.61 21.12
N SER A 388 3.46 -65.94 22.04
CA SER A 388 2.06 -65.54 21.86
C SER A 388 1.87 -64.19 21.16
N GLY A 389 2.65 -63.90 20.11
CA GLY A 389 2.43 -62.73 19.25
C GLY A 389 3.67 -62.18 18.54
N GLY A 390 3.53 -61.90 17.23
CA GLY A 390 4.50 -61.18 16.39
C GLY A 390 5.30 -62.07 15.41
N PRO A 391 5.68 -61.55 14.21
CA PRO A 391 6.50 -62.29 13.27
C PRO A 391 7.92 -62.50 13.81
N VAL A 392 8.41 -63.74 13.78
CA VAL A 392 9.78 -64.09 14.17
C VAL A 392 10.63 -64.22 12.91
N ILE A 393 11.89 -63.76 12.96
CA ILE A 393 12.81 -63.82 11.82
C ILE A 393 14.12 -64.55 12.18
N THR A 394 14.71 -65.22 11.20
CA THR A 394 16.07 -65.77 11.27
C THR A 394 16.86 -65.31 10.06
N PHE A 395 18.13 -64.96 10.28
CA PHE A 395 19.03 -64.62 9.18
C PHE A 395 19.27 -65.83 8.27
N LEU A 396 19.13 -65.63 6.95
CA LEU A 396 19.27 -66.66 5.92
C LEU A 396 20.65 -66.56 5.24
N ALA A 397 20.95 -65.41 4.63
CA ALA A 397 22.17 -65.23 3.86
C ALA A 397 22.51 -63.74 3.67
N SER A 398 23.78 -63.44 3.39
CA SER A 398 24.23 -62.11 2.95
C SER A 398 24.94 -62.22 1.60
N VAL A 399 24.53 -61.40 0.63
CA VAL A 399 25.17 -61.28 -0.67
C VAL A 399 26.04 -60.01 -0.67
N PHE A 400 27.30 -60.19 -1.06
CA PHE A 400 28.35 -59.18 -1.18
C PHE A 400 28.64 -58.97 -2.65
N TYR A 401 28.60 -57.73 -3.14
CA TYR A 401 29.05 -57.39 -4.48
C TYR A 401 30.45 -56.77 -4.41
N THR A 402 31.33 -57.11 -5.33
CA THR A 402 32.63 -56.43 -5.46
C THR A 402 32.40 -55.09 -6.17
N PRO A 403 32.86 -53.94 -5.64
CA PRO A 403 32.54 -52.63 -6.18
C PRO A 403 33.41 -52.35 -7.42
N THR A 404 32.92 -52.66 -8.62
CA THR A 404 33.56 -52.19 -9.85
C THR A 404 32.85 -50.99 -10.47
N LEU A 405 31.60 -50.70 -10.09
CA LEU A 405 30.82 -49.53 -10.52
C LEU A 405 29.96 -49.05 -9.35
N GLY A 406 30.02 -47.75 -9.04
CA GLY A 406 29.49 -47.16 -7.81
C GLY A 406 28.01 -47.48 -7.54
N ASN A 407 27.72 -47.79 -6.27
CA ASN A 407 26.50 -47.87 -5.45
C ASN A 407 25.07 -48.01 -6.06
N GLY A 408 24.82 -47.67 -7.33
CA GLY A 408 23.54 -47.76 -8.02
C GLY A 408 23.31 -49.05 -8.82
N GLU A 409 24.35 -49.80 -9.19
CA GLU A 409 24.22 -51.05 -9.98
C GLU A 409 23.45 -52.16 -9.22
N LEU A 410 23.72 -52.29 -7.92
CA LEU A 410 23.11 -53.27 -7.01
C LEU A 410 21.57 -53.16 -6.89
N GLN A 411 21.01 -51.99 -7.18
CA GLN A 411 19.58 -51.70 -7.08
C GLN A 411 18.90 -51.60 -8.46
N ARG A 412 19.71 -51.54 -9.53
CA ARG A 412 19.26 -51.61 -10.93
C ARG A 412 19.03 -53.05 -11.39
N ASN A 413 19.79 -54.01 -10.83
CA ASN A 413 19.66 -55.43 -11.15
C ASN A 413 19.04 -56.20 -9.96
N PRO A 414 17.78 -56.69 -10.05
CA PRO A 414 17.17 -57.46 -8.97
C PRO A 414 17.94 -58.74 -8.69
N LEU A 415 18.13 -59.07 -7.41
CA LEU A 415 18.50 -60.42 -6.99
C LEU A 415 17.25 -61.27 -6.83
N LEU A 416 17.31 -62.49 -7.34
CA LEU A 416 16.27 -63.50 -7.16
C LEU A 416 16.75 -64.57 -6.21
N LEU A 417 15.92 -64.93 -5.24
CA LEU A 417 16.06 -66.14 -4.46
C LEU A 417 14.95 -67.11 -4.87
N THR A 418 15.32 -68.31 -5.30
CA THR A 418 14.37 -69.40 -5.54
C THR A 418 14.59 -70.51 -4.51
N ILE A 419 13.52 -71.14 -4.03
CA ILE A 419 13.54 -72.24 -3.06
C ILE A 419 12.49 -73.27 -3.49
N PRO A 420 12.82 -74.57 -3.62
CA PRO A 420 11.80 -75.61 -3.81
C PRO A 420 10.74 -75.56 -2.70
N VAL A 421 9.45 -75.55 -3.06
CA VAL A 421 8.38 -75.37 -2.07
C VAL A 421 8.40 -76.48 -1.01
N SER A 422 8.76 -77.71 -1.38
CA SER A 422 8.92 -78.81 -0.42
C SER A 422 9.86 -78.48 0.74
N LEU A 423 10.90 -77.68 0.54
CA LEU A 423 11.86 -77.32 1.59
C LEU A 423 11.35 -76.26 2.57
N LEU A 424 10.27 -75.54 2.24
CA LEU A 424 9.62 -74.56 3.14
C LEU A 424 8.44 -75.17 3.92
N VAL A 425 8.02 -76.38 3.56
CA VAL A 425 6.82 -77.05 4.09
C VAL A 425 7.17 -78.30 4.92
N GLN A 426 8.41 -78.80 4.85
CA GLN A 426 8.86 -79.93 5.67
C GLN A 426 8.83 -79.61 7.18
N ASN A 427 8.35 -80.57 7.98
CA ASN A 427 8.40 -80.64 9.45
C ASN A 427 7.56 -79.64 10.28
N ASN A 428 6.27 -79.44 9.98
CA ASN A 428 5.33 -78.91 10.97
C ASN A 428 4.26 -79.94 11.31
N GLU A 429 4.49 -80.72 12.37
CA GLU A 429 3.45 -81.53 13.02
C GLU A 429 2.35 -80.58 13.55
N GLY A 430 1.36 -80.26 12.72
CA GLY A 430 0.20 -79.45 13.13
C GLY A 430 -0.35 -78.47 12.08
N VAL A 431 0.32 -78.26 10.94
CA VAL A 431 -0.18 -77.35 9.88
C VAL A 431 -0.38 -78.11 8.57
N THR A 432 -1.63 -78.37 8.19
CA THR A 432 -1.99 -78.91 6.88
C THR A 432 -1.86 -77.81 5.83
N VAL A 433 -0.76 -77.80 5.07
CA VAL A 433 -0.60 -76.90 3.92
C VAL A 433 -1.26 -77.55 2.69
N PRO A 434 -2.15 -76.86 1.95
CA PRO A 434 -2.72 -77.37 0.70
C PRO A 434 -1.62 -77.73 -0.32
N GLY A 435 -1.94 -78.58 -1.31
CA GLY A 435 -0.99 -78.85 -2.41
C GLY A 435 -0.58 -77.54 -3.12
N PRO A 436 0.60 -77.46 -3.76
CA PRO A 436 1.17 -76.20 -4.27
C PRO A 436 0.30 -75.44 -5.28
N VAL A 437 -0.71 -76.08 -5.87
CA VAL A 437 -1.71 -75.46 -6.75
C VAL A 437 -2.82 -74.73 -5.96
N ASP A 438 -3.12 -75.20 -4.75
CA ASP A 438 -4.17 -74.70 -3.86
C ASP A 438 -3.61 -73.89 -2.65
N ALA A 439 -2.29 -73.88 -2.48
CA ALA A 439 -1.61 -73.17 -1.39
C ALA A 439 -1.55 -71.66 -1.70
N ASN A 440 -2.51 -70.92 -1.16
CA ASN A 440 -2.50 -69.45 -1.20
C ASN A 440 -1.66 -68.82 -0.06
N TRP A 441 -0.93 -69.62 0.72
CA TRP A 441 -0.12 -69.19 1.86
C TRP A 441 1.02 -70.20 2.17
N LEU A 442 2.12 -69.70 2.76
CA LEU A 442 3.24 -70.52 3.27
C LEU A 442 3.58 -70.14 4.72
N PRO A 443 3.97 -71.10 5.58
CA PRO A 443 4.31 -70.84 6.98
C PRO A 443 5.57 -69.98 7.14
N PHE A 444 6.46 -70.00 6.14
CA PHE A 444 7.69 -69.22 6.11
C PHE A 444 7.82 -68.48 4.78
N ARG A 445 8.23 -67.22 4.83
CA ARG A 445 8.48 -66.36 3.65
C ARG A 445 9.84 -65.70 3.80
N VAL A 446 10.47 -65.37 2.68
CA VAL A 446 11.77 -64.67 2.69
C VAL A 446 11.56 -63.18 2.49
N VAL A 447 12.26 -62.38 3.28
CA VAL A 447 12.36 -60.94 3.12
C VAL A 447 13.81 -60.53 2.90
N SER A 448 14.01 -59.41 2.20
CA SER A 448 15.34 -58.84 1.97
C SER A 448 15.49 -57.52 2.70
N SER A 449 16.67 -57.26 3.25
CA SER A 449 17.09 -55.95 3.76
C SER A 449 18.42 -55.56 3.13
N VAL A 450 18.68 -54.26 3.04
CA VAL A 450 19.93 -53.74 2.48
C VAL A 450 20.71 -53.01 3.58
N GLN A 451 21.92 -53.46 3.89
CA GLN A 451 22.78 -52.88 4.93
C GLN A 451 24.22 -52.72 4.42
N GLY A 452 24.78 -51.51 4.48
CA GLY A 452 26.11 -51.24 3.92
C GLY A 452 26.18 -51.61 2.43
N GLU A 453 27.15 -52.42 2.02
CA GLU A 453 27.29 -52.96 0.66
C GLU A 453 26.65 -54.36 0.50
N HIS A 454 25.78 -54.77 1.43
CA HIS A 454 25.22 -56.11 1.50
C HIS A 454 23.71 -56.12 1.31
N ILE A 455 23.22 -57.11 0.55
CA ILE A 455 21.82 -57.53 0.59
C ILE A 455 21.74 -58.72 1.54
N ARG A 456 20.90 -58.61 2.55
CA ARG A 456 20.64 -59.66 3.55
C ARG A 456 19.27 -60.27 3.32
N PHE A 457 19.21 -61.58 3.27
CA PHE A 457 17.97 -62.34 3.24
C PHE A 457 17.66 -62.86 4.64
N PHE A 458 16.39 -62.77 5.04
CA PHE A 458 15.87 -63.31 6.29
C PHE A 458 14.68 -64.19 5.99
N LEU A 459 14.60 -65.34 6.67
CA LEU A 459 13.40 -66.17 6.68
C LEU A 459 12.52 -65.67 7.83
N ARG A 460 11.23 -65.44 7.56
CA ARG A 460 10.24 -65.00 8.55
C ARG A 460 9.10 -66.00 8.70
N SER A 461 8.49 -66.06 9.87
CA SER A 461 7.18 -66.69 10.03
C SER A 461 6.09 -65.84 9.34
N SER A 462 5.06 -66.52 8.83
CA SER A 462 3.91 -65.90 8.17
C SER A 462 2.61 -66.55 8.63
N GLU A 463 1.52 -65.78 8.68
CA GLU A 463 0.18 -66.22 9.12
C GLU A 463 -0.76 -66.45 7.93
N PRO A 464 -1.76 -67.36 8.04
CA PRO A 464 -2.67 -67.69 6.93
C PRO A 464 -3.39 -66.49 6.27
N SER A 465 -3.52 -65.37 6.99
CA SER A 465 -4.06 -64.11 6.44
C SER A 465 -3.14 -63.41 5.43
N GLN A 466 -1.86 -63.80 5.37
CA GLN A 466 -0.84 -63.21 4.49
C GLN A 466 -0.69 -64.03 3.20
N SER A 467 -1.62 -63.83 2.26
CA SER A 467 -1.65 -64.58 1.01
C SER A 467 -0.42 -64.38 0.12
N ILE A 468 0.00 -65.43 -0.60
CA ILE A 468 1.08 -65.40 -1.61
C ILE A 468 0.52 -65.58 -3.03
N ARG A 469 1.17 -64.98 -4.03
CA ARG A 469 0.77 -65.07 -5.45
C ARG A 469 1.17 -66.41 -6.03
N VAL A 470 0.21 -67.21 -6.47
CA VAL A 470 0.48 -68.45 -7.24
C VAL A 470 0.39 -68.15 -8.73
N ARG A 471 1.42 -68.53 -9.50
CA ARG A 471 1.48 -68.38 -10.96
C ARG A 471 2.00 -69.66 -11.61
N GLN A 472 1.67 -69.87 -12.88
CA GLN A 472 2.15 -71.01 -13.66
C GLN A 472 3.13 -70.54 -14.73
N ALA A 473 4.28 -71.19 -14.84
CA ALA A 473 5.23 -70.95 -15.91
C ALA A 473 4.72 -71.53 -17.23
N LYS A 474 4.89 -70.80 -18.34
CA LYS A 474 4.36 -71.18 -19.66
C LYS A 474 5.47 -71.73 -20.55
N PHE A 475 5.22 -72.83 -21.23
CA PHE A 475 6.18 -73.39 -22.18
C PHE A 475 6.22 -72.59 -23.48
N ASN A 476 7.39 -72.09 -23.87
CA ASN A 476 7.65 -71.49 -25.17
C ASN A 476 8.27 -72.54 -26.10
N ARG A 477 7.52 -72.93 -27.15
CA ARG A 477 7.96 -73.94 -28.12
C ARG A 477 9.12 -73.49 -29.00
N ALA A 478 9.27 -72.18 -29.25
CA ALA A 478 10.34 -71.67 -30.11
C ALA A 478 11.72 -71.83 -29.46
N ASP A 479 11.77 -71.65 -28.13
CA ASP A 479 13.03 -71.66 -27.37
C ASP A 479 13.23 -72.98 -26.59
N ASN A 480 12.21 -73.84 -26.54
CA ASN A 480 12.16 -75.05 -25.70
C ASN A 480 12.37 -74.75 -24.19
N LEU A 481 11.86 -73.60 -23.72
CA LEU A 481 12.00 -73.12 -22.34
C LEU A 481 10.65 -72.89 -21.69
N TYR A 482 10.57 -73.08 -20.39
CA TYR A 482 9.48 -72.54 -19.57
C TYR A 482 9.79 -71.09 -19.21
N THR A 483 8.85 -70.19 -19.43
CA THR A 483 9.02 -68.75 -19.21
C THR A 483 7.97 -68.23 -18.23
N PHE A 484 8.40 -67.35 -17.33
CA PHE A 484 7.54 -66.55 -16.49
C PHE A 484 8.01 -65.09 -16.51
N THR A 485 7.08 -64.16 -16.64
CA THR A 485 7.35 -62.73 -16.54
C THR A 485 6.52 -62.16 -15.42
N THR A 486 7.16 -61.47 -14.48
CA THR A 486 6.49 -60.88 -13.32
C THR A 486 5.57 -59.71 -13.71
N GLU A 487 4.50 -59.47 -12.95
CA GLU A 487 3.43 -58.50 -13.28
C GLU A 487 3.72 -57.03 -12.83
N ASP A 488 4.95 -56.68 -12.46
CA ASP A 488 5.31 -55.31 -12.01
C ASP A 488 5.58 -54.34 -13.17
N SER A 489 5.68 -53.06 -12.82
CA SER A 489 6.12 -51.95 -13.69
C SER A 489 7.54 -52.14 -14.25
N PHE A 490 8.33 -53.04 -13.63
CA PHE A 490 9.64 -53.47 -14.08
C PHE A 490 9.65 -55.00 -14.21
N PRO A 491 9.17 -55.55 -15.34
CA PRO A 491 8.99 -56.99 -15.49
C PRO A 491 10.34 -57.73 -15.57
N ILE A 492 10.49 -58.75 -14.74
CA ILE A 492 11.63 -59.68 -14.78
C ILE A 492 11.17 -60.92 -15.54
N THR A 493 11.91 -61.31 -16.57
CA THR A 493 11.66 -62.55 -17.33
C THR A 493 12.61 -63.63 -16.85
N LEU A 494 12.05 -64.74 -16.39
CA LEU A 494 12.77 -65.93 -15.96
C LEU A 494 12.49 -67.08 -16.91
N THR A 495 13.52 -67.85 -17.20
CA THR A 495 13.45 -69.03 -18.07
C THR A 495 14.06 -70.26 -17.41
N TRP A 496 13.43 -71.41 -17.64
CA TRP A 496 13.91 -72.71 -17.16
C TRP A 496 13.96 -73.73 -18.30
N THR A 497 15.02 -74.53 -18.34
CA THR A 497 15.01 -75.74 -19.19
C THR A 497 14.14 -76.82 -18.55
N PRO A 498 13.34 -77.57 -19.34
CA PRO A 498 12.62 -78.74 -18.84
C PRO A 498 13.59 -79.75 -18.21
N LYS A 499 13.18 -80.41 -17.12
CA LYS A 499 13.93 -81.57 -16.58
C LYS A 499 13.77 -82.80 -17.48
N ALA A 500 12.62 -82.91 -18.14
CA ALA A 500 12.32 -83.82 -19.24
C ALA A 500 11.76 -82.99 -20.41
N PRO A 501 12.39 -82.94 -21.59
CA PRO A 501 11.88 -82.18 -22.73
C PRO A 501 10.47 -82.64 -23.11
N PRO A 502 9.49 -81.74 -23.30
CA PRO A 502 8.17 -82.13 -23.78
C PRO A 502 8.30 -82.67 -25.22
N GLY A 503 8.22 -84.00 -25.40
CA GLY A 503 8.29 -84.61 -26.74
C GLY A 503 9.05 -85.92 -26.89
N ASP A 504 9.52 -86.57 -25.82
CA ASP A 504 10.24 -87.86 -25.89
C ASP A 504 9.43 -89.02 -26.52
N ASP A 505 8.15 -88.82 -26.84
CA ASP A 505 7.29 -89.77 -27.55
C ASP A 505 7.29 -89.58 -29.09
N ILE A 506 8.13 -88.71 -29.65
CA ILE A 506 8.21 -88.43 -31.10
C ILE A 506 9.57 -88.93 -31.66
N PRO A 507 9.62 -89.70 -32.76
CA PRO A 507 10.88 -90.21 -33.30
C PRO A 507 11.77 -89.05 -33.77
N ALA A 508 12.97 -88.98 -33.18
CA ALA A 508 14.18 -88.28 -33.62
C ALA A 508 13.99 -87.16 -34.66
N THR A 509 14.00 -85.91 -34.19
CA THR A 509 14.47 -84.80 -35.02
C THR A 509 15.99 -84.90 -35.12
N THR A 510 16.55 -84.68 -36.32
CA THR A 510 18.01 -84.64 -36.57
C THR A 510 18.69 -83.34 -36.11
N GLU A 511 17.97 -82.48 -35.38
CA GLU A 511 18.56 -81.30 -34.76
C GLU A 511 19.06 -81.69 -33.37
N LEU A 512 20.37 -81.50 -33.15
CA LEU A 512 20.98 -81.65 -31.83
C LEU A 512 20.10 -80.95 -30.79
N PRO A 513 19.82 -81.57 -29.61
CA PRO A 513 19.14 -80.85 -28.54
C PRO A 513 19.91 -79.54 -28.30
N ALA A 514 19.18 -78.42 -28.14
CA ALA A 514 19.80 -77.15 -27.79
C ALA A 514 20.78 -77.42 -26.66
N THR A 515 22.08 -77.27 -26.96
CA THR A 515 23.18 -77.46 -26.01
C THR A 515 22.78 -76.75 -24.73
N ASP A 516 22.66 -77.48 -23.61
CA ASP A 516 22.44 -76.89 -22.30
C ASP A 516 23.51 -75.80 -22.15
N PRO A 517 23.14 -74.50 -22.17
CA PRO A 517 24.15 -73.45 -22.21
C PRO A 517 24.99 -73.41 -20.93
N GLY A 518 24.67 -74.27 -19.95
CA GLY A 518 25.26 -74.27 -18.63
C GLY A 518 24.73 -73.08 -17.85
N THR A 519 24.40 -73.29 -16.58
CA THR A 519 24.06 -72.14 -15.72
C THR A 519 25.30 -71.25 -15.59
N ARG A 520 25.24 -70.02 -16.13
CA ARG A 520 26.35 -69.06 -16.06
C ARG A 520 26.59 -68.68 -14.60
N ILE A 521 27.80 -68.94 -14.08
CA ILE A 521 28.18 -68.57 -12.72
C ILE A 521 28.82 -67.19 -12.72
N PHE A 522 28.33 -66.30 -11.86
CA PHE A 522 28.86 -64.95 -11.68
C PHE A 522 29.88 -64.92 -10.53
N PRO A 523 31.18 -64.65 -10.80
CA PRO A 523 32.23 -64.65 -9.77
C PRO A 523 32.38 -63.30 -9.03
N GLY A 524 31.74 -62.23 -9.52
CA GLY A 524 31.89 -60.86 -9.02
C GLY A 524 31.09 -60.54 -7.75
N ALA A 525 30.24 -61.47 -7.31
CA ALA A 525 29.54 -61.41 -6.03
C ALA A 525 29.81 -62.69 -5.23
N ARG A 526 29.88 -62.56 -3.92
CA ARG A 526 30.05 -63.70 -3.00
C ARG A 526 28.93 -63.71 -1.98
N VAL A 527 28.42 -64.89 -1.66
CA VAL A 527 27.53 -65.06 -0.52
C VAL A 527 28.39 -65.35 0.71
N THR A 528 28.28 -64.53 1.77
CA THR A 528 28.84 -64.90 3.08
C THR A 528 27.72 -65.43 3.94
N GLN A 529 27.92 -66.67 4.39
CA GLN A 529 27.03 -67.42 5.26
C GLN A 529 27.33 -67.02 6.71
N ILE A 530 26.29 -66.85 7.53
CA ILE A 530 26.41 -66.65 8.98
C ILE A 530 25.36 -67.58 9.61
N GLU A 531 25.71 -68.28 10.69
CA GLU A 531 24.79 -69.19 11.39
C GLU A 531 23.44 -68.52 11.66
N GLY A 532 22.35 -69.28 11.52
CA GLY A 532 20.97 -68.85 11.79
C GLY A 532 20.85 -68.34 13.23
N ARG A 533 21.08 -67.05 13.39
CA ARG A 533 20.92 -66.30 14.64
C ARG A 533 19.60 -65.55 14.58
N LEU A 534 18.96 -65.42 15.74
CA LEU A 534 17.92 -64.43 15.93
C LEU A 534 18.57 -63.06 15.73
N ASP A 535 18.14 -62.30 14.73
CA ASP A 535 18.61 -60.94 14.50
C ASP A 535 17.49 -59.96 14.89
N GLU A 536 17.86 -58.74 15.30
CA GLU A 536 16.87 -57.70 15.55
C GLU A 536 16.02 -57.50 14.29
N LEU A 537 14.69 -57.48 14.46
CA LEU A 537 13.75 -57.15 13.39
C LEU A 537 14.27 -55.87 12.71
N PRO A 538 14.52 -55.89 11.37
CA PRO A 538 14.94 -54.68 10.70
C PRO A 538 13.91 -53.58 11.04
N ALA A 539 14.39 -52.41 11.45
CA ALA A 539 13.56 -51.31 11.97
C ALA A 539 12.46 -50.79 11.02
N CYS A 540 12.30 -51.38 9.84
CA CYS A 540 11.28 -51.05 8.86
C CYS A 540 10.14 -52.08 8.95
N GLU A 541 8.90 -51.60 9.11
CA GLU A 541 7.67 -52.38 8.93
C GLU A 541 7.83 -53.37 7.76
N ILE A 542 7.66 -54.66 8.06
CA ILE A 542 7.86 -55.75 7.11
C ILE A 542 6.72 -55.71 6.09
N ALA A 543 6.88 -54.87 5.07
CA ALA A 543 6.00 -54.85 3.92
C ALA A 543 5.96 -56.23 3.25
N ASP A 544 4.81 -56.58 2.67
CA ASP A 544 4.59 -57.86 1.96
C ASP A 544 5.72 -58.14 0.95
N PRO A 545 6.46 -59.27 1.07
CA PRO A 545 7.58 -59.56 0.18
C PRO A 545 7.14 -59.68 -1.28
N TYR A 546 8.05 -59.35 -2.19
CA TYR A 546 7.78 -59.48 -3.62
C TYR A 546 8.06 -60.92 -4.08
N ASP A 547 7.18 -61.83 -3.66
CA ASP A 547 7.31 -63.27 -3.84
C ASP A 547 6.13 -63.91 -4.61
N TYR A 548 6.40 -65.10 -5.11
CA TYR A 548 5.52 -65.94 -5.92
C TYR A 548 5.73 -67.41 -5.56
N ILE A 549 4.67 -68.21 -5.67
CA ILE A 549 4.77 -69.65 -5.90
C ILE A 549 4.65 -69.86 -7.40
N LEU A 550 5.70 -70.37 -8.03
CA LEU A 550 5.69 -70.74 -9.44
C LEU A 550 5.46 -72.23 -9.57
N THR A 551 4.35 -72.58 -10.23
CA THR A 551 3.97 -73.94 -10.57
C THR A 551 4.38 -74.24 -12.00
N PHE A 552 4.74 -75.50 -12.26
CA PHE A 552 5.07 -75.98 -13.59
C PHE A 552 4.13 -77.13 -13.98
N PRO A 553 3.78 -77.30 -15.27
CA PRO A 553 3.11 -78.50 -15.72
C PRO A 553 3.90 -79.75 -15.32
N ILE A 554 3.23 -80.83 -14.91
CA ILE A 554 3.88 -82.08 -14.47
C ILE A 554 4.88 -82.60 -15.52
N ALA A 555 4.55 -82.48 -16.80
CA ALA A 555 5.42 -82.86 -17.92
C ALA A 555 6.76 -82.11 -17.98
N SER A 556 6.88 -80.95 -17.33
CA SER A 556 8.17 -80.22 -17.23
C SER A 556 9.22 -80.97 -16.40
N GLY A 557 8.78 -81.85 -15.49
CA GLY A 557 9.60 -82.46 -14.44
C GLY A 557 10.17 -81.47 -13.41
N ILE A 558 9.74 -80.21 -13.41
CA ILE A 558 10.21 -79.17 -12.48
C ILE A 558 9.23 -79.10 -11.29
N GLU A 559 9.75 -79.16 -10.06
CA GLU A 559 8.94 -78.96 -8.86
C GLU A 559 8.45 -77.50 -8.77
N SER A 560 7.33 -77.26 -8.06
CA SER A 560 6.94 -75.89 -7.74
C SER A 560 8.01 -75.19 -6.89
N ILE A 561 8.31 -73.95 -7.24
CA ILE A 561 9.33 -73.15 -6.56
C ILE A 561 8.72 -71.90 -5.93
N TYR A 562 9.14 -71.60 -4.71
CA TYR A 562 9.01 -70.29 -4.12
C TYR A 562 10.06 -69.37 -4.76
N MET A 563 9.63 -68.23 -5.28
CA MET A 563 10.50 -67.20 -5.84
C MET A 563 10.31 -65.92 -5.05
N MET A 564 11.39 -65.32 -4.57
CA MET A 564 11.40 -63.97 -4.04
C MET A 564 12.36 -63.12 -4.85
N ALA A 565 11.88 -61.98 -5.33
CA ALA A 565 12.71 -60.97 -5.97
C ALA A 565 12.97 -59.84 -4.99
N THR A 566 14.22 -59.43 -4.83
CA THR A 566 14.52 -58.17 -4.16
C THR A 566 13.79 -57.07 -4.91
N ARG A 567 13.09 -56.22 -4.17
CA ARG A 567 12.41 -55.07 -4.75
C ARG A 567 13.42 -54.23 -5.53
N SER A 568 13.20 -54.10 -6.83
CA SER A 568 14.01 -53.33 -7.76
C SER A 568 13.16 -52.24 -8.41
N GLY A 569 13.83 -51.28 -9.05
CA GLY A 569 13.20 -50.16 -9.72
C GLY A 569 13.38 -48.84 -8.96
N PRO A 570 12.93 -47.72 -9.55
CA PRO A 570 13.42 -46.39 -9.23
C PRO A 570 13.22 -45.97 -7.76
N ARG A 571 12.16 -46.46 -7.10
CA ARG A 571 11.89 -46.16 -5.67
C ARG A 571 12.81 -46.87 -4.69
N TYR A 572 13.53 -47.89 -5.15
CA TYR A 572 14.48 -48.67 -4.36
C TYR A 572 15.93 -48.35 -4.71
N GLU A 573 16.17 -47.52 -5.74
CA GLU A 573 17.47 -46.99 -6.12
C GLU A 573 17.85 -45.76 -5.26
N PRO A 574 19.15 -45.46 -5.07
CA PRO A 574 19.55 -44.28 -4.33
C PRO A 574 19.22 -43.02 -5.16
N GLY A 575 18.89 -41.94 -4.48
CA GLY A 575 18.69 -40.66 -5.14
C GLY A 575 18.72 -39.50 -4.18
N THR A 576 19.02 -38.34 -4.75
CA THR A 576 19.10 -37.07 -4.04
C THR A 576 17.72 -36.41 -4.03
N ALA A 577 17.28 -35.93 -2.87
CA ALA A 577 16.04 -35.16 -2.79
C ALA A 577 16.17 -33.81 -3.53
N THR A 578 15.20 -33.54 -4.40
CA THR A 578 15.11 -32.32 -5.20
C THR A 578 13.72 -31.70 -5.07
N GLY A 579 13.48 -30.55 -5.69
CA GLY A 579 12.20 -29.84 -5.63
C GLY A 579 12.11 -28.84 -4.49
N ARG A 580 11.17 -27.88 -4.61
CA ARG A 580 11.06 -26.73 -3.69
C ARG A 580 10.02 -26.89 -2.60
N GLY A 581 9.05 -27.79 -2.77
CA GLY A 581 7.86 -27.84 -1.93
C GLY A 581 6.97 -26.62 -2.17
N GLN A 582 5.94 -26.48 -1.34
CA GLN A 582 4.99 -25.37 -1.40
C GLN A 582 4.80 -24.72 -0.02
N GLU A 583 4.51 -23.43 -0.02
CA GLU A 583 4.06 -22.74 1.20
C GLU A 583 2.70 -23.31 1.62
N VAL A 584 2.58 -23.65 2.91
CA VAL A 584 1.36 -24.27 3.47
C VAL A 584 0.87 -23.45 4.66
N GLY A 585 -0.45 -23.42 4.86
CA GLY A 585 -1.08 -22.76 6.00
C GLY A 585 -1.15 -23.66 7.24
N GLU A 586 -1.82 -23.17 8.29
CA GLU A 586 -1.97 -23.85 9.59
C GLU A 586 -2.69 -25.21 9.49
N ASN A 587 -3.62 -25.38 8.53
CA ASN A 587 -4.31 -26.65 8.27
C ASN A 587 -3.72 -27.38 7.05
N TRP A 588 -2.45 -27.75 7.13
CA TRP A 588 -1.73 -28.39 6.03
C TRP A 588 -2.37 -29.73 5.64
N LEU A 589 -2.72 -30.59 6.60
CA LEU A 589 -3.30 -31.91 6.31
C LEU A 589 -4.76 -31.87 5.85
N GLY A 590 -5.45 -30.74 5.95
CA GLY A 590 -6.82 -30.60 5.43
C GLY A 590 -6.95 -30.91 3.94
N GLY A 591 -5.88 -30.72 3.16
CA GLY A 591 -5.83 -31.07 1.73
C GLY A 591 -5.66 -32.56 1.43
N ALA A 592 -5.24 -33.38 2.39
CA ALA A 592 -4.92 -34.79 2.19
C ALA A 592 -6.16 -35.66 1.99
N THR A 593 -7.34 -35.17 2.36
CA THR A 593 -8.64 -35.82 2.12
C THR A 593 -9.17 -35.56 0.71
N LEU A 594 -8.56 -34.64 -0.04
CA LEU A 594 -8.95 -34.29 -1.40
C LEU A 594 -8.12 -35.05 -2.44
N SER A 595 -8.65 -35.18 -3.65
CA SER A 595 -7.95 -35.85 -4.76
C SER A 595 -6.67 -35.12 -5.21
N SER A 596 -6.41 -33.88 -4.78
CA SER A 596 -5.15 -33.16 -5.03
C SER A 596 -4.06 -33.49 -3.99
N GLY A 597 -4.46 -33.97 -2.82
CA GLY A 597 -3.61 -34.17 -1.65
C GLY A 597 -2.98 -32.90 -1.09
N SER A 598 -2.21 -33.07 -0.01
CA SER A 598 -1.43 -32.01 0.62
C SER A 598 -0.01 -31.99 0.08
N PRO A 599 0.48 -30.87 -0.48
CA PRO A 599 1.83 -30.79 -1.04
C PRO A 599 2.90 -30.91 0.07
N VAL A 600 4.12 -31.29 -0.29
CA VAL A 600 5.26 -31.23 0.64
C VAL A 600 5.53 -29.77 1.06
N PRO A 601 5.53 -29.43 2.36
CA PRO A 601 5.82 -28.07 2.83
C PRO A 601 7.23 -27.60 2.45
N ALA A 602 7.37 -26.34 2.01
CA ALA A 602 8.64 -25.77 1.58
C ALA A 602 9.73 -25.86 2.66
N GLN A 603 9.39 -25.57 3.92
CA GLN A 603 10.32 -25.67 5.05
C GLN A 603 10.80 -27.11 5.34
N ILE A 604 10.03 -28.13 4.95
CA ILE A 604 10.43 -29.53 5.04
C ILE A 604 11.26 -29.93 3.81
N ALA A 605 10.86 -29.48 2.62
CA ALA A 605 11.64 -29.65 1.40
C ALA A 605 13.06 -29.08 1.56
N ASP A 606 13.21 -27.89 2.14
CA ASP A 606 14.52 -27.27 2.41
C ASP A 606 15.41 -28.11 3.31
N LYS A 607 14.84 -28.78 4.31
CA LYS A 607 15.59 -29.67 5.21
C LYS A 607 16.07 -30.92 4.48
N LEU A 608 15.31 -31.43 3.50
CA LEU A 608 15.60 -32.69 2.80
C LEU A 608 16.43 -32.49 1.53
N ARG A 609 16.29 -31.35 0.85
CA ARG A 609 16.89 -31.08 -0.45
C ARG A 609 18.42 -31.23 -0.40
N GLY A 610 18.96 -31.90 -1.40
CA GLY A 610 20.39 -32.16 -1.51
C GLY A 610 20.89 -33.31 -0.63
N GLN A 611 20.05 -33.91 0.22
CA GLN A 611 20.41 -35.13 0.93
C GLN A 611 20.25 -36.35 0.02
N ASP A 612 21.22 -37.25 0.10
CA ASP A 612 21.17 -38.54 -0.58
C ASP A 612 20.43 -39.57 0.26
N PHE A 613 19.43 -40.19 -0.35
CA PHE A 613 18.65 -41.27 0.24
C PHE A 613 18.97 -42.56 -0.49
N ARG A 614 19.15 -43.64 0.28
CA ARG A 614 19.44 -44.96 -0.28
C ARG A 614 18.24 -45.58 -0.99
N ASN A 615 17.02 -45.26 -0.55
CA ASN A 615 15.76 -45.67 -1.16
C ASN A 615 14.65 -44.70 -0.70
N PHE A 616 13.47 -44.79 -1.32
CA PHE A 616 12.35 -43.91 -1.01
C PHE A 616 11.79 -44.11 0.40
N ASP A 617 11.94 -45.30 0.99
CA ASP A 617 11.49 -45.56 2.36
C ASP A 617 12.32 -44.74 3.38
N ARG A 618 13.64 -44.62 3.17
CA ARG A 618 14.49 -43.73 3.98
C ARG A 618 14.14 -42.26 3.80
N PHE A 619 13.76 -41.86 2.59
CA PHE A 619 13.23 -40.53 2.35
C PHE A 619 11.95 -40.30 3.17
N ARG A 620 10.98 -41.22 3.10
CA ARG A 620 9.70 -41.15 3.85
C ARG A 620 9.92 -41.07 5.36
N GLU A 621 10.82 -41.88 5.91
CA GLU A 621 11.15 -41.84 7.34
C GLU A 621 11.71 -40.49 7.75
N LYS A 622 12.67 -39.96 6.97
CA LYS A 622 13.28 -38.65 7.24
C LYS A 622 12.26 -37.52 7.09
N PHE A 623 11.36 -37.64 6.12
CA PHE A 623 10.26 -36.71 5.89
C PHE A 623 9.35 -36.61 7.11
N TRP A 624 8.87 -37.72 7.66
CA TRP A 624 8.02 -37.70 8.86
C TRP A 624 8.75 -37.20 10.11
N ARG A 625 10.02 -37.60 10.31
CA ARG A 625 10.85 -37.05 11.39
C ARG A 625 11.04 -35.55 11.29
N ALA A 626 11.23 -35.04 10.07
CA ALA A 626 11.42 -33.61 9.83
C ALA A 626 10.15 -32.80 10.16
N ILE A 627 8.96 -33.36 9.91
CA ILE A 627 7.68 -32.76 10.29
C ILE A 627 7.49 -32.80 11.81
N ALA A 628 7.77 -33.93 12.46
CA ALA A 628 7.64 -34.06 13.92
C ALA A 628 8.59 -33.13 14.70
N SER A 629 9.72 -32.76 14.09
CA SER A 629 10.70 -31.83 14.66
C SER A 629 10.39 -30.37 14.34
N ASP A 630 9.35 -30.09 13.55
CA ASP A 630 9.01 -28.75 13.09
C ASP A 630 7.98 -28.11 14.01
N SER A 631 8.28 -26.92 14.54
CA SER A 631 7.49 -26.31 15.62
C SER A 631 6.09 -25.88 15.20
N SER A 632 5.83 -25.62 13.91
CA SER A 632 4.49 -25.27 13.43
C SER A 632 3.73 -26.47 12.91
N LEU A 633 4.37 -27.36 12.15
CA LEU A 633 3.67 -28.52 11.58
C LEU A 633 3.37 -29.61 12.62
N SER A 634 4.24 -29.82 13.62
CA SER A 634 4.02 -30.82 14.66
C SER A 634 2.77 -30.56 15.52
N GLN A 635 2.27 -29.32 15.57
CA GLN A 635 1.09 -28.94 16.35
C GLN A 635 -0.22 -29.57 15.82
N GLN A 636 -0.21 -30.06 14.58
CA GLN A 636 -1.36 -30.72 13.95
C GLN A 636 -1.53 -32.19 14.38
N PHE A 637 -0.59 -32.74 15.16
CA PHE A 637 -0.54 -34.16 15.49
C PHE A 637 -0.70 -34.42 16.99
N GLY A 638 -1.38 -35.51 17.34
CA GLY A 638 -1.47 -35.99 18.72
C GLY A 638 -0.15 -36.60 19.20
N ASN A 639 -0.04 -36.84 20.51
CA ASN A 639 1.18 -37.40 21.11
C ASN A 639 1.59 -38.76 20.53
N VAL A 640 0.61 -39.63 20.25
CA VAL A 640 0.84 -40.97 19.68
C VAL A 640 1.40 -40.85 18.26
N ASP A 641 0.82 -40.00 17.42
CA ASP A 641 1.31 -39.74 16.06
C ASP A 641 2.70 -39.13 16.06
N LEU A 642 2.98 -38.22 16.99
CA LEU A 642 4.32 -37.63 17.13
C LEU A 642 5.37 -38.67 17.54
N GLU A 643 5.02 -39.66 18.35
CA GLU A 643 5.90 -40.77 18.70
C GLU A 643 6.22 -41.65 17.49
N GLU A 644 5.21 -42.03 16.71
CA GLU A 644 5.35 -42.74 15.43
C GLU A 644 6.22 -41.94 14.44
N MET A 645 5.96 -40.65 14.29
CA MET A 645 6.71 -39.81 13.35
C MET A 645 8.17 -39.60 13.77
N ARG A 646 8.46 -39.54 15.08
CA ARG A 646 9.83 -39.48 15.60
C ARG A 646 10.59 -40.79 15.34
N SER A 647 9.89 -41.94 15.38
CA SER A 647 10.46 -43.23 14.97
C SER A 647 10.60 -43.36 13.45
N GLY A 648 9.92 -42.51 12.66
CA GLY A 648 9.98 -42.44 11.20
C GLY A 648 8.78 -43.07 10.51
N ALA A 649 7.78 -43.50 11.27
CA ALA A 649 6.50 -43.97 10.73
C ALA A 649 5.61 -42.80 10.29
N ALA A 650 4.61 -43.11 9.46
CA ALA A 650 3.58 -42.13 9.10
C ALA A 650 2.56 -42.01 10.24
N PRO A 651 1.96 -40.82 10.46
CA PRO A 651 0.88 -40.64 11.43
C PRO A 651 -0.40 -41.34 10.98
N PHE A 652 -1.28 -41.65 11.93
CA PHE A 652 -2.59 -42.22 11.65
C PHE A 652 -3.52 -41.20 10.99
N THR A 653 -4.43 -41.68 10.16
CA THR A 653 -5.55 -40.90 9.64
C THR A 653 -6.77 -41.01 10.55
N ASP A 654 -7.74 -40.11 10.38
CA ASP A 654 -9.04 -40.24 11.02
C ASP A 654 -9.71 -41.56 10.62
N LEU A 655 -10.46 -42.18 11.55
CA LEU A 655 -11.13 -43.47 11.34
C LEU A 655 -12.01 -43.49 10.09
N ASN A 656 -12.61 -42.35 9.72
CA ASN A 656 -13.48 -42.21 8.56
C ASN A 656 -12.73 -42.22 7.21
N ASP A 657 -11.41 -42.06 7.24
CA ASP A 657 -10.52 -42.02 6.08
C ASP A 657 -9.67 -43.29 5.92
N ASN A 658 -9.82 -44.25 6.85
CA ASN A 658 -9.20 -45.56 6.79
C ASN A 658 -9.90 -46.45 5.75
N VAL A 659 -9.14 -47.35 5.10
CA VAL A 659 -9.71 -48.36 4.19
C VAL A 659 -9.04 -49.72 4.43
N GLY A 660 -9.78 -50.63 5.06
CA GLY A 660 -9.24 -51.94 5.48
C GLY A 660 -8.11 -51.75 6.50
N GLY A 661 -6.96 -52.39 6.27
CA GLY A 661 -5.76 -52.21 7.10
C GLY A 661 -4.91 -50.97 6.74
N ARG A 662 -5.38 -50.09 5.84
CA ARG A 662 -4.69 -48.83 5.51
C ARG A 662 -5.25 -47.72 6.38
N GLU A 663 -4.49 -47.35 7.40
CA GLU A 663 -4.89 -46.43 8.48
C GLU A 663 -3.92 -45.27 8.72
N LYS A 664 -2.87 -45.16 7.91
CA LYS A 664 -1.83 -44.12 8.02
C LYS A 664 -1.82 -43.25 6.77
N TYR A 665 -1.36 -42.01 6.90
CA TYR A 665 -1.18 -41.11 5.75
C TYR A 665 -0.17 -41.68 4.75
N GLU A 666 -0.43 -41.48 3.47
CA GLU A 666 0.34 -42.06 2.36
C GLU A 666 0.98 -40.97 1.50
N ILE A 667 2.23 -41.19 1.07
CA ILE A 667 2.91 -40.30 0.13
C ILE A 667 2.71 -40.87 -1.28
N HIS A 668 2.07 -40.08 -2.14
CA HIS A 668 1.75 -40.40 -3.52
C HIS A 668 2.59 -39.58 -4.50
N HIS A 669 2.97 -40.19 -5.63
CA HIS A 669 3.64 -39.51 -6.74
C HIS A 669 2.62 -39.01 -7.75
N LYS A 670 2.52 -37.68 -7.96
CA LYS A 670 1.55 -37.04 -8.87
C LYS A 670 1.70 -37.58 -10.30
N GLN A 671 2.92 -37.53 -10.82
CA GLN A 671 3.35 -38.33 -11.97
C GLN A 671 3.80 -39.68 -11.44
N LYS A 672 3.12 -40.75 -11.85
CA LYS A 672 3.42 -42.11 -11.40
C LYS A 672 4.86 -42.49 -11.72
N ILE A 673 5.50 -43.25 -10.83
CA ILE A 673 6.86 -43.78 -11.07
C ILE A 673 6.90 -44.66 -12.33
N ALA A 674 5.83 -45.44 -12.57
CA ALA A 674 5.67 -46.24 -13.79
C ALA A 674 5.66 -45.37 -15.06
N ASP A 675 5.13 -44.14 -14.95
CA ASP A 675 5.07 -43.12 -16.01
C ASP A 675 6.26 -42.14 -15.92
N GLU A 676 7.39 -42.59 -15.35
CA GLU A 676 8.65 -41.84 -15.27
C GLU A 676 8.65 -40.63 -14.34
N GLY A 677 7.71 -40.57 -13.40
CA GLY A 677 7.73 -39.58 -12.33
C GLY A 677 9.00 -39.66 -11.49
N ALA A 678 9.59 -38.50 -11.21
CA ALA A 678 10.77 -38.41 -10.36
C ALA A 678 10.46 -38.88 -8.94
N VAL A 679 11.28 -39.80 -8.43
CA VAL A 679 11.05 -40.50 -7.15
C VAL A 679 11.28 -39.57 -5.95
N TYR A 680 12.37 -38.80 -6.00
CA TYR A 680 12.84 -37.95 -4.90
C TYR A 680 12.60 -36.46 -5.14
N ASP A 681 11.88 -36.11 -6.20
CA ASP A 681 11.44 -34.74 -6.41
C ASP A 681 10.20 -34.49 -5.54
N VAL A 682 10.38 -33.70 -4.49
CA VAL A 682 9.31 -33.41 -3.53
C VAL A 682 8.14 -32.65 -4.17
N ASP A 683 8.35 -31.98 -5.31
CA ASP A 683 7.29 -31.31 -6.06
C ASP A 683 6.37 -32.33 -6.76
N ASN A 684 6.89 -33.53 -7.05
CA ASN A 684 6.15 -34.67 -7.55
C ASN A 684 5.46 -35.48 -6.43
N LEU A 685 5.61 -35.11 -5.16
CA LEU A 685 5.01 -35.80 -4.03
C LEU A 685 3.77 -35.06 -3.51
N THR A 686 2.81 -35.82 -2.99
CA THR A 686 1.64 -35.32 -2.28
C THR A 686 1.24 -36.29 -1.16
N VAL A 687 0.74 -35.78 -0.05
CA VAL A 687 0.25 -36.58 1.08
C VAL A 687 -1.25 -36.76 0.94
N LEU A 688 -1.73 -38.00 1.05
CA LEU A 688 -3.12 -38.37 0.92
C LEU A 688 -3.58 -39.26 2.07
N THR A 689 -4.86 -39.25 2.39
CA THR A 689 -5.48 -40.31 3.18
C THR A 689 -5.69 -41.58 2.33
N PRO A 690 -5.75 -42.77 2.94
CA PRO A 690 -6.01 -44.02 2.21
C PRO A 690 -7.26 -43.96 1.33
N LYS A 691 -8.35 -43.41 1.86
CA LYS A 691 -9.60 -43.21 1.13
C LYS A 691 -9.43 -42.29 -0.09
N ALA A 692 -8.83 -41.12 0.08
CA ALA A 692 -8.60 -40.16 -1.01
C ALA A 692 -7.68 -40.74 -2.10
N HIS A 693 -6.65 -41.49 -1.72
CA HIS A 693 -5.74 -42.15 -2.66
C HIS A 693 -6.45 -43.23 -3.49
N ILE A 694 -7.36 -43.99 -2.90
CA ILE A 694 -8.17 -44.97 -3.64
C ILE A 694 -9.14 -44.28 -4.60
N GLU A 695 -9.79 -43.21 -4.16
CA GLU A 695 -10.72 -42.44 -5.01
C GLU A 695 -10.00 -41.79 -6.20
N LEU A 696 -8.79 -41.26 -5.99
CA LEU A 696 -7.93 -40.74 -7.06
C LEU A 696 -7.71 -41.78 -8.17
N HIS A 697 -7.39 -43.02 -7.81
CA HIS A 697 -7.18 -44.08 -8.79
C HIS A 697 -8.47 -44.66 -9.38
N LYS A 698 -9.59 -44.65 -8.65
CA LYS A 698 -10.91 -45.07 -9.18
C LYS A 698 -11.48 -44.10 -10.21
N SER A 699 -11.27 -42.80 -10.02
CA SER A 699 -11.81 -41.73 -10.87
C SER A 699 -11.04 -41.50 -12.18
N GLY A 700 -9.84 -42.09 -12.32
CA GLY A 700 -9.00 -41.93 -13.51
C GLY A 700 -8.42 -40.51 -13.70
N ILE A 701 -8.55 -39.63 -12.70
CA ILE A 701 -8.05 -38.26 -12.75
C ILE A 701 -6.52 -38.28 -12.59
N GLN A 702 -5.79 -37.86 -13.63
CA GLN A 702 -4.35 -37.57 -13.53
C GLN A 702 -4.18 -36.19 -12.89
N GLN A 703 -3.36 -36.10 -11.83
CA GLN A 703 -3.05 -34.85 -11.10
C GLN A 703 -2.17 -33.90 -11.91
#